data_AF-A0A3N5SBE6-F1
#
_entry.id   AF-A0A3N5SBE6-F1
#
_cell.length_a   1.000
_cell.length_b   1.000
_cell.length_c   1.000
_cell.angle_alpha   90.00
_cell.angle_beta   90.00
_cell.angle_gamma   90.00
#
_symmetry.space_group_name_H-M   'P 1'
#
loop_
_entity.id
_entity.type
_entity.pdbx_description
1 polymer ?
#
loop_
_entity_poly.entity_id
_entity_poly.type
_entity_poly.pdbx_seq_one_letter_code
_entity_poly.pdbx_strand_id
1 'polypeptide(L)'
;MPTPVSNVYPGSSTYTHEVALALPSGLKYGLRLRDGVGSIRDNAPQTTSPVDQVSQISYHLGRGLESFLNKSRHFGYWDAKDAWLQTLGKAHPTLLWRFGLGLRSQDLHWFGSVEWRKISTNGDPYLSVSFASSGFTGRHIQFPIRRRGNPGTLTVTLRPNDAGEPHSITFHQSVTITKSDIPDTPMVIFDGEPTAFALVASTTYHLVFASSDTDDDNCWEIGCDAAAAGKRSADNSTWTATAYSPYYRLTDADTERRLHPFFFDGAMYVVDSPLSGAASSLYINGGRGKATSGTALSLVDGALNMTADRYTGAWIQIIRGTGAGQARQITDNNTTAFTVSPAWSVNPSSDSEYVVYASNWFHKVGATGINGFTNAAVGASGLGYVYSQPAVVNGIAYFPQGDSVGMRRMQWNSSTKVHNFGSEAATGNQGTASFVEAGFDPADGPQLWRANNTDATGSGGAKTASRAKAVGWGVALAFLLPNATGTKGIYIGSTNTLITGIRFHNGSLFVHKEDNLFTVSNDRAVAREYPAKDMPSIYNGQAMIIAGDPLYISFQTNLMQLIGGTISDTRLWLSNLPATRVGYVRGGISALGWVFVALDAGVEGTSSVMIWSNETQSWHECLRGFEVGRRIRSVFWQPNDETNPFLWTEIGGELIYQVFPRTPRPINDPSVQYMPECVLELSTIDLNTNPKFFGKLSAVTKNLSDSGMEIFVDYQMDNYVGGSTWFQAGTFVESPEDSIEIGVGNKRKLRPRFRMNTSVSTTPPILEQWSMEFFERTPFARYISLDCEVAPGQTTIHGGGQDHKPTELFRALEEMAKGAQVIRLESIDGTLHGKSATMYMPPHAEKTSADKRSKEWTGTVRAFLYIPSKEEAVK
;
A
#
# COMPACT_ATOMS: atom_id res chain seq x y z
N MET A 1 58.06 55.04 -0.75
CA MET A 1 56.92 54.94 -1.68
C MET A 1 56.99 53.56 -2.32
N PRO A 2 55.89 52.80 -2.44
CA PRO A 2 55.91 51.53 -3.15
C PRO A 2 56.31 51.80 -4.59
N THR A 3 57.41 51.22 -5.05
CA THR A 3 57.88 51.37 -6.42
C THR A 3 56.86 50.70 -7.33
N PRO A 4 56.36 51.34 -8.39
CA PRO A 4 55.45 50.69 -9.31
C PRO A 4 56.15 49.49 -9.92
N VAL A 5 55.58 48.29 -9.73
CA VAL A 5 55.99 47.07 -10.42
C VAL A 5 55.72 47.30 -11.90
N SER A 6 56.71 47.83 -12.61
CA SER A 6 56.65 48.11 -14.04
C SER A 6 57.28 46.93 -14.79
N ASN A 7 56.67 46.59 -15.93
CA ASN A 7 57.16 45.64 -16.93
C ASN A 7 57.11 44.12 -16.61
N VAL A 8 56.11 43.66 -15.86
CA VAL A 8 55.86 42.21 -15.66
C VAL A 8 54.81 41.71 -16.67
N TYR A 9 55.27 41.29 -17.85
CA TYR A 9 54.43 40.75 -18.93
C TYR A 9 55.19 39.72 -19.78
N PRO A 10 54.50 38.86 -20.56
CA PRO A 10 55.14 37.81 -21.32
C PRO A 10 56.06 38.37 -22.41
N GLY A 11 57.30 37.87 -22.48
CA GLY A 11 58.30 38.33 -23.44
C GLY A 11 59.05 39.60 -23.04
N SER A 12 58.79 40.18 -21.86
CA SER A 12 59.59 41.27 -21.30
C SER A 12 61.02 40.79 -21.01
N SER A 13 62.02 41.47 -21.58
CA SER A 13 63.44 41.20 -21.31
C SER A 13 64.00 42.00 -20.12
N THR A 14 63.21 42.96 -19.61
CA THR A 14 63.57 43.84 -18.48
C THR A 14 62.40 43.91 -17.51
N TYR A 15 62.26 42.90 -16.64
CA TYR A 15 61.19 42.79 -15.65
C TYR A 15 61.72 42.97 -14.23
N THR A 16 60.88 43.51 -13.34
CA THR A 16 61.26 43.77 -11.94
C THR A 16 61.12 42.55 -11.03
N HIS A 17 60.13 41.69 -11.33
CA HIS A 17 59.77 40.43 -10.66
C HIS A 17 59.17 39.45 -11.69
N GLU A 18 59.22 38.13 -11.43
CA GLU A 18 58.65 37.13 -12.35
C GLU A 18 57.11 37.10 -12.32
N VAL A 19 56.52 37.39 -11.15
CA VAL A 19 55.06 37.46 -10.95
C VAL A 19 54.74 38.69 -10.11
N ALA A 20 53.65 39.39 -10.42
CA ALA A 20 53.11 40.47 -9.62
C ALA A 20 51.62 40.21 -9.33
N LEU A 21 51.26 40.39 -8.06
CA LEU A 21 49.89 40.31 -7.56
C LEU A 21 49.31 41.73 -7.52
N ALA A 22 48.39 42.02 -8.44
CA ALA A 22 47.71 43.31 -8.51
C ALA A 22 46.33 43.25 -7.85
N LEU A 23 46.13 44.06 -6.81
CA LEU A 23 44.84 44.21 -6.16
C LEU A 23 43.95 45.23 -6.89
N PRO A 24 42.61 45.17 -6.75
CA PRO A 24 41.69 46.15 -7.33
C PRO A 24 41.95 47.59 -6.86
N SER A 25 42.57 47.76 -5.68
CA SER A 25 42.99 49.06 -5.13
C SER A 25 44.16 49.71 -5.89
N GLY A 26 44.75 49.02 -6.87
CA GLY A 26 45.93 49.46 -7.61
C GLY A 26 47.27 49.15 -6.92
N LEU A 27 47.25 48.61 -5.70
CA LEU A 27 48.43 48.11 -5.00
C LEU A 27 48.96 46.84 -5.68
N LYS A 28 50.28 46.78 -5.91
CA LYS A 28 50.95 45.65 -6.53
C LYS A 28 52.05 45.09 -5.63
N TYR A 29 52.06 43.77 -5.45
CA TYR A 29 53.12 43.04 -4.77
C TYR A 29 53.90 42.20 -5.77
N GLY A 30 55.18 42.51 -5.94
CA GLY A 30 56.08 41.69 -6.75
C GLY A 30 56.50 40.44 -5.97
N LEU A 31 56.52 39.30 -6.65
CA LEU A 31 56.96 38.01 -6.13
C LEU A 31 58.18 37.58 -6.93
N ARG A 32 59.31 37.43 -6.22
CA ARG A 32 60.53 36.87 -6.80
C ARG A 32 60.53 35.36 -6.61
N LEU A 33 60.52 34.62 -7.70
CA LEU A 33 60.45 33.16 -7.65
C LEU A 33 61.84 32.55 -7.38
N ARG A 34 61.90 31.55 -6.49
CA ARG A 34 63.15 30.92 -6.03
C ARG A 34 64.03 30.39 -7.17
N ASP A 35 63.41 29.68 -8.12
CA ASP A 35 64.06 29.10 -9.30
C ASP A 35 63.49 29.70 -10.61
N GLY A 36 63.04 30.96 -10.56
CA GLY A 36 62.32 31.59 -11.67
C GLY A 36 60.99 30.90 -11.99
N VAL A 37 60.56 30.94 -13.25
CA VAL A 37 59.29 30.35 -13.72
C VAL A 37 59.17 28.85 -13.37
N GLY A 38 60.29 28.13 -13.23
CA GLY A 38 60.31 26.72 -12.83
C GLY A 38 59.77 26.44 -11.42
N SER A 39 59.64 27.45 -10.56
CA SER A 39 59.01 27.35 -9.24
C SER A 39 57.47 27.36 -9.27
N ILE A 40 56.86 27.61 -10.44
CA ILE A 40 55.40 27.56 -10.61
C ILE A 40 54.99 26.09 -10.71
N ARG A 41 54.25 25.60 -9.72
CA ARG A 41 53.73 24.23 -9.73
C ARG A 41 52.22 24.23 -9.84
N ASP A 42 51.73 23.62 -10.90
CA ASP A 42 50.31 23.33 -11.07
C ASP A 42 49.98 22.04 -10.32
N ASN A 43 49.28 22.19 -9.20
CA ASN A 43 48.94 21.03 -8.37
C ASN A 43 47.56 20.52 -8.78
N ALA A 44 47.54 19.31 -9.34
CA ALA A 44 46.31 18.55 -9.52
C ALA A 44 45.70 18.21 -8.15
N PRO A 45 44.37 18.16 -8.02
CA PRO A 45 43.72 17.79 -6.76
C PRO A 45 44.22 16.41 -6.32
N GLN A 46 44.67 16.29 -5.06
CA GLN A 46 45.02 14.99 -4.48
C GLN A 46 43.74 14.23 -4.09
N THR A 47 43.74 12.94 -4.44
CA THR A 47 42.77 11.87 -4.16
C THR A 47 41.60 11.72 -5.14
N THR A 48 41.49 10.50 -5.68
CA THR A 48 40.28 9.93 -6.28
C THR A 48 39.14 10.05 -5.27
N SER A 49 38.04 10.74 -5.61
CA SER A 49 36.83 10.67 -4.79
C SER A 49 36.43 9.20 -4.62
N PRO A 50 36.29 8.69 -3.39
CA PRO A 50 35.87 7.31 -3.17
C PRO A 50 34.45 7.13 -3.74
N VAL A 51 34.23 6.00 -4.43
CA VAL A 51 32.88 5.54 -4.76
C VAL A 51 32.20 5.21 -3.43
N ASP A 52 31.08 5.88 -3.16
CA ASP A 52 30.24 5.61 -2.01
C ASP A 52 29.07 4.70 -2.43
N GLN A 53 28.59 3.90 -1.48
CA GLN A 53 27.51 2.95 -1.71
C GLN A 53 26.46 3.07 -0.62
N VAL A 54 25.19 3.05 -1.03
CA VAL A 54 24.05 2.81 -0.12
C VAL A 54 23.42 1.47 -0.47
N SER A 55 22.97 0.75 0.55
CA SER A 55 22.33 -0.55 0.39
C SER A 55 21.27 -0.78 1.44
N GLN A 56 20.29 -1.61 1.11
CA GLN A 56 19.27 -2.05 2.05
C GLN A 56 19.03 -3.55 1.86
N ILE A 57 18.96 -4.25 2.99
CA ILE A 57 18.83 -5.72 3.08
C ILE A 57 17.54 -6.17 3.75
N SER A 58 16.65 -5.23 4.10
CA SER A 58 15.38 -5.52 4.76
C SER A 58 14.41 -4.33 4.68
N TYR A 59 13.11 -4.62 4.83
CA TYR A 59 12.00 -3.65 4.69
C TYR A 59 11.11 -3.57 5.95
N HIS A 60 11.60 -4.07 7.08
CA HIS A 60 10.81 -4.35 8.27
C HIS A 60 10.42 -3.11 9.11
N LEU A 61 11.08 -1.97 8.96
CA LEU A 61 10.69 -0.74 9.69
C LEU A 61 9.41 -0.11 9.13
N GLY A 62 8.81 -0.74 8.11
CA GLY A 62 7.52 -0.35 7.57
C GLY A 62 7.60 0.88 6.67
N ARG A 63 6.43 1.42 6.40
CA ARG A 63 6.19 2.48 5.43
C ARG A 63 6.46 3.88 6.01
N GLY A 64 6.59 4.86 5.12
CA GLY A 64 6.54 6.29 5.46
C GLY A 64 7.89 6.95 5.68
N LEU A 65 9.01 6.27 5.38
CA LEU A 65 10.33 6.88 5.50
C LEU A 65 10.65 7.74 4.27
N GLU A 66 10.64 9.07 4.43
CA GLU A 66 10.87 10.03 3.35
C GLU A 66 12.31 10.00 2.83
N SER A 67 13.27 10.02 3.74
CA SER A 67 14.69 10.10 3.44
C SER A 67 15.44 8.86 3.94
N PHE A 68 16.40 8.44 3.14
CA PHE A 68 17.37 7.44 3.54
C PHE A 68 18.23 8.05 4.64
N LEU A 69 18.19 7.49 5.85
CA LEU A 69 18.93 8.00 7.02
C LEU A 69 20.42 7.64 6.91
N ASN A 70 21.20 7.45 7.98
CA ASN A 70 22.53 6.82 7.89
C ASN A 70 22.58 5.54 8.73
N LYS A 71 23.45 4.59 8.34
CA LYS A 71 23.68 3.15 8.66
C LYS A 71 22.83 2.34 9.67
N SER A 72 21.94 2.87 10.52
CA SER A 72 21.27 2.12 11.59
C SER A 72 19.74 2.12 11.56
N ARG A 73 19.08 2.82 10.61
CA ARG A 73 17.59 2.90 10.52
C ARG A 73 17.05 2.80 9.08
N HIS A 74 17.72 2.03 8.22
CA HIS A 74 17.45 1.99 6.77
C HIS A 74 16.46 0.93 6.30
N PHE A 75 15.81 0.23 7.21
CA PHE A 75 14.99 -0.91 6.84
C PHE A 75 13.53 -0.55 6.56
N GLY A 76 13.20 0.69 6.24
CA GLY A 76 11.84 1.07 5.84
C GLY A 76 11.81 1.52 4.38
N TYR A 77 10.64 1.98 3.95
CA TYR A 77 10.40 2.39 2.57
C TYR A 77 9.42 3.57 2.54
N TRP A 78 9.31 4.24 1.40
CA TRP A 78 8.41 5.38 1.26
C TRP A 78 6.96 4.91 1.10
N ASP A 79 6.69 4.15 0.04
CA ASP A 79 5.38 3.58 -0.26
C ASP A 79 5.52 2.19 -0.90
N ALA A 80 4.48 1.38 -0.81
CA ALA A 80 4.39 0.14 -1.55
C ALA A 80 2.93 -0.14 -1.89
N LYS A 81 2.68 -0.67 -3.09
CA LYS A 81 1.36 -1.09 -3.58
C LYS A 81 1.42 -2.57 -3.93
N ASP A 82 0.42 -3.33 -3.48
CA ASP A 82 0.29 -4.77 -3.77
C ASP A 82 1.55 -5.58 -3.42
N ALA A 83 2.32 -5.16 -2.41
CA ALA A 83 3.60 -5.77 -2.04
C ALA A 83 3.54 -6.38 -0.63
N TRP A 84 4.21 -7.52 -0.45
CA TRP A 84 4.44 -8.16 0.84
C TRP A 84 5.85 -7.87 1.33
N LEU A 85 5.93 -7.22 2.49
CA LEU A 85 7.19 -6.74 3.09
C LEU A 85 7.36 -7.19 4.54
N GLN A 86 6.47 -8.09 5.01
CA GLN A 86 6.47 -8.65 6.36
C GLN A 86 7.49 -9.78 6.51
N THR A 87 7.81 -10.50 5.44
CA THR A 87 8.85 -11.51 5.45
C THR A 87 10.20 -10.82 5.59
N LEU A 88 10.90 -11.05 6.70
CA LEU A 88 12.17 -10.40 7.00
C LEU A 88 13.17 -10.57 5.83
N GLY A 89 13.71 -9.46 5.35
CA GLY A 89 14.69 -9.43 4.25
C GLY A 89 14.16 -9.80 2.87
N LYS A 90 12.85 -9.87 2.66
CA LYS A 90 12.24 -10.17 1.34
C LYS A 90 11.17 -9.15 0.98
N ALA A 91 11.21 -8.68 -0.25
CA ALA A 91 10.12 -7.95 -0.89
C ALA A 91 9.63 -8.75 -2.10
N HIS A 92 8.32 -8.96 -2.18
CA HIS A 92 7.68 -9.67 -3.29
C HIS A 92 6.21 -9.20 -3.43
N PRO A 93 5.50 -9.52 -4.52
CA PRO A 93 4.07 -9.23 -4.63
C PRO A 93 3.26 -9.81 -3.47
N THR A 94 2.21 -9.11 -3.06
CA THR A 94 1.26 -9.55 -2.03
C THR A 94 0.39 -10.70 -2.54
N LEU A 95 -0.37 -11.28 -1.63
CA LEU A 95 -1.28 -12.38 -1.92
C LEU A 95 -2.36 -11.94 -2.92
N LEU A 96 -2.64 -12.80 -3.89
CA LEU A 96 -3.69 -12.59 -4.88
C LEU A 96 -5.04 -12.44 -4.18
N TRP A 97 -5.73 -11.33 -4.44
CA TRP A 97 -7.11 -11.13 -3.98
C TRP A 97 -8.11 -11.52 -5.06
N ARG A 98 -9.31 -11.97 -4.70
CA ARG A 98 -10.37 -12.35 -5.65
C ARG A 98 -11.71 -11.83 -5.17
N PHE A 99 -12.67 -11.62 -6.08
CA PHE A 99 -14.02 -11.18 -5.71
C PHE A 99 -14.81 -12.31 -5.03
N GLY A 100 -15.52 -11.96 -3.96
CA GLY A 100 -16.65 -12.73 -3.45
C GLY A 100 -17.85 -12.57 -4.38
N LEU A 101 -18.44 -13.69 -4.80
CA LEU A 101 -19.50 -13.75 -5.78
C LEU A 101 -20.88 -13.86 -5.10
N GLY A 102 -21.95 -13.50 -5.81
CA GLY A 102 -23.34 -13.63 -5.31
C GLY A 102 -23.84 -12.50 -4.40
N LEU A 103 -23.01 -11.48 -4.13
CA LEU A 103 -23.41 -10.26 -3.41
C LEU A 103 -24.08 -9.20 -4.31
N ARG A 104 -23.89 -9.30 -5.63
CA ARG A 104 -24.47 -8.44 -6.69
C ARG A 104 -24.56 -9.22 -8.02
N SER A 105 -25.16 -8.59 -9.03
CA SER A 105 -25.24 -9.16 -10.39
C SER A 105 -23.97 -8.86 -11.18
N GLN A 106 -23.39 -9.86 -11.81
CA GLN A 106 -22.14 -9.71 -12.56
C GLN A 106 -21.90 -10.87 -13.54
N ASP A 107 -21.12 -10.58 -14.58
CA ASP A 107 -20.48 -11.56 -15.45
C ASP A 107 -18.97 -11.34 -15.39
N LEU A 108 -18.18 -12.39 -15.18
CA LEU A 108 -16.74 -12.24 -14.99
C LEU A 108 -15.94 -13.45 -15.48
N HIS A 109 -14.73 -13.14 -15.92
CA HIS A 109 -13.61 -14.06 -16.03
C HIS A 109 -12.42 -13.33 -15.40
N TRP A 110 -12.03 -13.73 -14.18
CA TRP A 110 -11.21 -12.90 -13.29
C TRP A 110 -10.11 -13.65 -12.57
N PHE A 111 -9.10 -12.88 -12.16
CA PHE A 111 -7.71 -13.17 -12.48
C PHE A 111 -7.03 -14.33 -11.71
N GLY A 112 -6.05 -14.92 -12.40
CA GLY A 112 -5.04 -15.84 -11.86
C GLY A 112 -3.65 -15.45 -12.38
N SER A 113 -3.04 -16.32 -13.18
CA SER A 113 -1.81 -16.00 -13.93
C SER A 113 -2.12 -14.99 -15.04
N VAL A 114 -1.31 -13.94 -15.19
CA VAL A 114 -1.58 -12.85 -16.14
C VAL A 114 -0.50 -12.80 -17.21
N GLU A 115 -0.92 -12.90 -18.46
CA GLU A 115 -0.09 -12.64 -19.61
C GLU A 115 -0.45 -11.28 -20.22
N TRP A 116 0.54 -10.39 -20.31
CA TRP A 116 0.35 -9.05 -20.87
C TRP A 116 0.39 -9.08 -22.39
N ARG A 117 -0.73 -8.73 -23.03
CA ARG A 117 -0.84 -8.67 -24.50
C ARG A 117 -0.86 -7.22 -24.96
N LYS A 118 0.10 -6.85 -25.81
CA LYS A 118 0.15 -5.55 -26.48
C LYS A 118 -0.99 -5.42 -27.48
N ILE A 119 -1.65 -4.28 -27.51
CA ILE A 119 -2.54 -3.87 -28.58
C ILE A 119 -1.87 -2.76 -29.39
N SER A 120 -1.53 -3.09 -30.63
CA SER A 120 -0.95 -2.16 -31.60
C SER A 120 -1.25 -2.64 -33.03
N THR A 121 -1.13 -1.77 -34.01
CA THR A 121 -1.30 -2.12 -35.43
C THR A 121 -0.12 -2.92 -36.00
N ASN A 122 1.03 -2.96 -35.32
CA ASN A 122 2.16 -3.81 -35.70
C ASN A 122 1.96 -5.26 -35.24
N GLY A 123 1.17 -5.45 -34.17
CA GLY A 123 0.68 -6.73 -33.70
C GLY A 123 -0.80 -6.92 -34.04
N ASP A 124 -1.60 -7.21 -33.02
CA ASP A 124 -3.06 -7.32 -33.14
C ASP A 124 -3.73 -6.06 -32.55
N PRO A 125 -4.33 -5.19 -33.39
CA PRO A 125 -5.00 -3.98 -32.93
C PRO A 125 -6.35 -4.26 -32.25
N TYR A 126 -6.87 -5.49 -32.34
CA TYR A 126 -8.13 -5.90 -31.73
C TYR A 126 -8.01 -7.21 -30.97
N LEU A 127 -8.48 -7.22 -29.72
CA LEU A 127 -8.67 -8.42 -28.89
C LEU A 127 -10.14 -8.55 -28.47
N SER A 128 -10.64 -9.77 -28.35
CA SER A 128 -12.01 -10.03 -27.89
C SER A 128 -12.12 -11.22 -26.95
N VAL A 129 -12.97 -11.06 -25.94
CA VAL A 129 -13.49 -12.14 -25.08
C VAL A 129 -15.00 -12.26 -25.29
N SER A 130 -15.51 -13.48 -25.37
CA SER A 130 -16.95 -13.76 -25.40
C SER A 130 -17.43 -14.34 -24.08
N PHE A 131 -18.70 -14.09 -23.75
CA PHE A 131 -19.32 -14.62 -22.55
C PHE A 131 -20.83 -14.75 -22.70
N ALA A 132 -21.41 -15.75 -22.03
CA ALA A 132 -22.85 -15.90 -21.89
C ALA A 132 -23.32 -15.12 -20.66
N SER A 133 -24.24 -14.17 -20.84
CA SER A 133 -24.63 -13.29 -19.74
C SER A 133 -25.56 -13.94 -18.73
N SER A 134 -25.41 -13.60 -17.46
CA SER A 134 -26.35 -13.92 -16.39
C SER A 134 -27.64 -13.08 -16.41
N GLY A 135 -27.69 -12.01 -17.20
CA GLY A 135 -28.86 -11.16 -17.41
C GLY A 135 -29.10 -10.14 -16.29
N PHE A 136 -28.70 -8.89 -16.52
CA PHE A 136 -28.87 -7.76 -15.59
C PHE A 136 -28.66 -6.43 -16.32
N THR A 137 -28.90 -5.32 -15.63
CA THR A 137 -28.53 -3.97 -16.12
C THR A 137 -27.11 -3.65 -15.68
N GLY A 138 -26.16 -3.70 -16.62
CA GLY A 138 -24.76 -3.40 -16.38
C GLY A 138 -24.48 -1.90 -16.30
N ARG A 139 -23.46 -1.54 -15.51
CA ARG A 139 -23.01 -0.17 -15.26
C ARG A 139 -21.49 -0.03 -15.23
N HIS A 140 -20.74 -1.09 -14.94
CA HIS A 140 -19.28 -1.08 -14.88
C HIS A 140 -18.66 -2.09 -15.84
N ILE A 141 -17.51 -1.73 -16.41
CA ILE A 141 -16.62 -2.59 -17.21
C ILE A 141 -15.22 -2.53 -16.61
N GLN A 142 -14.79 -3.63 -16.00
CA GLN A 142 -13.52 -3.71 -15.27
C GLN A 142 -12.55 -4.70 -15.92
N PHE A 143 -11.26 -4.34 -15.99
CA PHE A 143 -10.19 -5.21 -16.50
C PHE A 143 -8.79 -4.73 -16.10
N PRO A 144 -7.80 -5.64 -15.98
CA PRO A 144 -6.41 -5.27 -15.75
C PRO A 144 -5.76 -4.69 -17.01
N ILE A 145 -5.13 -3.52 -16.87
CA ILE A 145 -4.46 -2.80 -17.95
C ILE A 145 -3.23 -2.08 -17.41
N ARG A 146 -2.22 -1.92 -18.26
CA ARG A 146 -1.10 -1.01 -18.04
C ARG A 146 -0.68 -0.34 -19.34
N ARG A 147 0.03 0.78 -19.23
CA ARG A 147 0.62 1.47 -20.40
C ARG A 147 2.11 1.22 -20.52
N ARG A 148 2.58 1.17 -21.75
CA ARG A 148 4.00 1.27 -22.11
C ARG A 148 4.21 2.58 -22.87
N GLY A 149 5.21 3.36 -22.47
CA GLY A 149 5.47 4.66 -23.09
C GLY A 149 4.25 5.59 -23.05
N ASN A 150 3.97 6.25 -24.17
CA ASN A 150 2.92 7.26 -24.35
C ASN A 150 1.88 6.78 -25.37
N PRO A 151 1.02 5.81 -25.03
CA PRO A 151 0.04 5.31 -25.97
C PRO A 151 -1.03 6.36 -26.29
N GLY A 152 -1.68 6.18 -27.43
CA GLY A 152 -2.85 6.92 -27.84
C GLY A 152 -4.12 6.43 -27.15
N THR A 153 -5.21 6.33 -27.90
CA THR A 153 -6.53 6.00 -27.36
C THR A 153 -6.81 4.52 -27.46
N LEU A 154 -7.21 3.90 -26.35
CA LEU A 154 -7.82 2.56 -26.32
C LEU A 154 -9.34 2.71 -26.23
N THR A 155 -10.08 1.95 -27.03
CA THR A 155 -11.53 1.87 -26.97
C THR A 155 -11.94 0.46 -26.62
N VAL A 156 -12.82 0.32 -25.64
CA VAL A 156 -13.44 -0.95 -25.25
C VAL A 156 -14.91 -0.90 -25.59
N THR A 157 -15.40 -1.88 -26.34
CA THR A 157 -16.80 -1.93 -26.81
C THR A 157 -17.47 -3.24 -26.44
N LEU A 158 -18.67 -3.15 -25.87
CA LEU A 158 -19.55 -4.28 -25.63
C LEU A 158 -20.42 -4.50 -26.87
N ARG A 159 -20.28 -5.65 -27.51
CA ARG A 159 -20.94 -5.97 -28.79
C ARG A 159 -21.80 -7.22 -28.68
N PRO A 160 -22.93 -7.30 -29.42
CA PRO A 160 -23.65 -8.55 -29.57
C PRO A 160 -22.82 -9.57 -30.35
N ASN A 161 -23.10 -10.85 -30.11
CA ASN A 161 -22.54 -11.95 -30.88
C ASN A 161 -23.24 -12.08 -32.25
N ASP A 162 -22.46 -12.18 -33.31
CA ASP A 162 -22.88 -12.47 -34.68
C ASP A 162 -22.16 -13.72 -35.19
N ALA A 163 -22.87 -14.85 -35.24
CA ALA A 163 -22.35 -16.16 -35.65
C ALA A 163 -21.04 -16.60 -34.94
N GLY A 164 -20.85 -16.20 -33.67
CA GLY A 164 -19.66 -16.53 -32.88
C GLY A 164 -18.63 -15.41 -32.85
N GLU A 165 -18.79 -14.36 -33.66
CA GLU A 165 -17.89 -13.21 -33.74
C GLU A 165 -18.51 -11.94 -33.14
N PRO A 166 -17.69 -10.96 -32.74
CA PRO A 166 -18.20 -9.64 -32.39
C PRO A 166 -18.86 -8.99 -33.61
N HIS A 167 -20.07 -8.46 -33.43
CA HIS A 167 -20.72 -7.69 -34.49
C HIS A 167 -19.85 -6.48 -34.91
N SER A 168 -19.70 -6.24 -36.22
CA SER A 168 -18.71 -5.30 -36.75
C SER A 168 -19.02 -3.82 -36.54
N ILE A 169 -20.33 -3.47 -36.49
CA ILE A 169 -20.80 -2.07 -36.42
C ILE A 169 -21.54 -1.77 -35.10
N THR A 170 -22.56 -2.57 -34.78
CA THR A 170 -23.39 -2.39 -33.58
C THR A 170 -22.62 -2.71 -32.30
N PHE A 171 -22.63 -1.78 -31.35
CA PHE A 171 -22.21 -2.01 -29.98
C PHE A 171 -23.30 -1.48 -29.02
N HIS A 172 -23.51 -2.19 -27.91
CA HIS A 172 -24.41 -1.74 -26.85
C HIS A 172 -23.83 -0.56 -26.11
N GLN A 173 -22.52 -0.57 -25.88
CA GLN A 173 -21.86 0.41 -25.05
C GLN A 173 -20.35 0.47 -25.33
N SER A 174 -19.73 1.61 -25.04
CA SER A 174 -18.29 1.80 -25.16
C SER A 174 -17.70 2.57 -23.98
N VAL A 175 -16.41 2.36 -23.74
CA VAL A 175 -15.56 3.16 -22.86
C VAL A 175 -14.28 3.50 -23.61
N THR A 176 -13.83 4.74 -23.45
CA THR A 176 -12.61 5.25 -24.09
C THR A 176 -11.59 5.56 -23.01
N ILE A 177 -10.35 5.15 -23.25
CA ILE A 177 -9.23 5.26 -22.30
C ILE A 177 -8.10 5.98 -23.00
N THR A 178 -7.50 6.90 -22.25
CA THR A 178 -6.38 7.72 -22.66
C THR A 178 -5.32 7.73 -21.57
N LYS A 179 -4.14 8.27 -21.88
CA LYS A 179 -3.05 8.41 -20.89
C LYS A 179 -3.40 9.26 -19.67
N SER A 180 -4.42 10.13 -19.74
CA SER A 180 -4.85 10.91 -18.57
C SER A 180 -5.60 10.05 -17.56
N ASP A 181 -6.26 8.99 -18.01
CA ASP A 181 -6.99 8.06 -17.15
C ASP A 181 -6.01 7.12 -16.43
N ILE A 182 -4.86 6.82 -17.05
CA ILE A 182 -3.79 5.98 -16.50
C ILE A 182 -2.46 6.74 -16.60
N PRO A 183 -2.19 7.69 -15.67
CA PRO A 183 -1.06 8.61 -15.79
C PRO A 183 0.31 7.98 -15.49
N ASP A 184 0.36 6.79 -14.88
CA ASP A 184 1.59 6.06 -14.54
C ASP A 184 1.65 4.71 -15.27
N THR A 185 2.78 4.01 -15.18
CA THR A 185 3.09 2.76 -15.87
C THR A 185 2.74 1.46 -15.11
N PRO A 186 2.62 1.41 -13.77
CA PRO A 186 2.15 0.20 -13.09
C PRO A 186 0.74 -0.23 -13.53
N MET A 187 0.45 -1.52 -13.41
CA MET A 187 -0.90 -2.05 -13.57
C MET A 187 -1.92 -1.31 -12.70
N VAL A 188 -3.07 -1.07 -13.33
CA VAL A 188 -4.31 -0.69 -12.68
C VAL A 188 -5.41 -1.68 -13.05
N ILE A 189 -6.39 -1.82 -12.15
CA ILE A 189 -7.69 -2.37 -12.54
C ILE A 189 -8.50 -1.17 -13.02
N PHE A 190 -8.65 -1.05 -14.34
CA PHE A 190 -9.47 0.02 -14.89
C PHE A 190 -10.93 -0.29 -14.62
N ASP A 191 -11.71 0.71 -14.23
CA ASP A 191 -13.14 0.64 -14.02
C ASP A 191 -13.83 1.69 -14.89
N GLY A 192 -14.41 1.24 -15.99
CA GLY A 192 -15.18 2.09 -16.89
C GLY A 192 -16.64 2.15 -16.45
N GLU A 193 -17.18 3.35 -16.31
CA GLU A 193 -18.58 3.60 -15.98
C GLU A 193 -19.39 4.13 -17.17
N PRO A 194 -19.69 3.31 -18.18
CA PRO A 194 -20.52 3.75 -19.28
C PRO A 194 -22.01 3.87 -18.89
N THR A 195 -22.82 4.52 -19.73
CA THR A 195 -24.28 4.54 -19.59
C THR A 195 -24.83 3.12 -19.38
N ALA A 196 -25.84 3.00 -18.51
CA ALA A 196 -26.44 1.71 -18.16
C ALA A 196 -26.89 0.92 -19.40
N PHE A 197 -26.56 -0.36 -19.46
CA PHE A 197 -26.83 -1.25 -20.60
C PHE A 197 -27.52 -2.53 -20.14
N ALA A 198 -28.50 -3.00 -20.91
CA ALA A 198 -29.23 -4.22 -20.59
C ALA A 198 -28.54 -5.45 -21.20
N LEU A 199 -28.24 -6.43 -20.36
CA LEU A 199 -27.81 -7.76 -20.78
C LEU A 199 -28.95 -8.76 -20.61
N VAL A 200 -29.09 -9.66 -21.57
CA VAL A 200 -30.12 -10.70 -21.57
C VAL A 200 -29.51 -12.02 -21.12
N ALA A 201 -30.17 -12.69 -20.17
CA ALA A 201 -29.70 -13.98 -19.65
C ALA A 201 -29.53 -15.02 -20.76
N SER A 202 -28.45 -15.80 -20.70
CA SER A 202 -28.03 -16.82 -21.70
C SER A 202 -27.66 -16.28 -23.08
N THR A 203 -27.75 -14.98 -23.34
CA THR A 203 -27.29 -14.37 -24.59
C THR A 203 -25.77 -14.20 -24.56
N THR A 204 -25.09 -14.52 -25.67
CA THR A 204 -23.64 -14.33 -25.80
C THR A 204 -23.33 -12.91 -26.27
N TYR A 205 -22.36 -12.28 -25.61
CA TYR A 205 -21.82 -10.97 -25.94
C TYR A 205 -20.30 -11.04 -26.07
N HIS A 206 -19.72 -10.01 -26.69
CA HIS A 206 -18.29 -9.82 -26.82
C HIS A 206 -17.85 -8.51 -26.19
N LEU A 207 -16.75 -8.55 -25.45
CA LEU A 207 -16.00 -7.34 -25.10
C LEU A 207 -14.81 -7.24 -26.07
N VAL A 208 -14.71 -6.12 -26.78
CA VAL A 208 -13.68 -5.89 -27.80
C VAL A 208 -12.81 -4.72 -27.39
N PHE A 209 -11.50 -4.96 -27.28
CA PHE A 209 -10.45 -3.99 -26.99
C PHE A 209 -9.80 -3.57 -28.30
N ALA A 210 -9.68 -2.27 -28.55
CA ALA A 210 -9.22 -1.73 -29.82
C ALA A 210 -8.30 -0.51 -29.61
N SER A 211 -7.12 -0.50 -30.22
CA SER A 211 -6.30 0.71 -30.34
C SER A 211 -5.71 0.85 -31.75
N SER A 212 -5.41 2.09 -32.11
CA SER A 212 -4.78 2.47 -33.37
C SER A 212 -3.29 2.81 -33.19
N ASP A 213 -2.68 2.42 -32.07
CA ASP A 213 -1.27 2.70 -31.80
C ASP A 213 -0.39 1.93 -32.78
N THR A 214 0.59 2.61 -33.36
CA THR A 214 1.47 2.04 -34.40
C THR A 214 2.84 1.66 -33.86
N ASP A 215 3.06 1.80 -32.55
CA ASP A 215 4.35 1.64 -31.90
C ASP A 215 4.21 0.75 -30.66
N ASP A 216 4.96 -0.34 -30.65
CA ASP A 216 4.98 -1.34 -29.57
C ASP A 216 5.65 -0.83 -28.29
N ASP A 217 6.40 0.28 -28.36
CA ASP A 217 6.97 0.95 -27.20
C ASP A 217 6.04 2.03 -26.63
N ASN A 218 4.99 2.40 -27.38
CA ASN A 218 3.97 3.36 -27.00
C ASN A 218 2.57 2.74 -27.19
N CYS A 219 2.30 1.64 -26.49
CA CYS A 219 1.08 0.85 -26.61
C CYS A 219 0.40 0.54 -25.27
N TRP A 220 -0.83 0.06 -25.34
CA TRP A 220 -1.57 -0.50 -24.21
C TRP A 220 -1.30 -2.00 -24.08
N GLU A 221 -1.14 -2.47 -22.84
CA GLU A 221 -1.03 -3.90 -22.53
C GLU A 221 -2.24 -4.36 -21.70
N ILE A 222 -2.97 -5.35 -22.22
CA ILE A 222 -4.17 -5.92 -21.61
C ILE A 222 -3.80 -7.24 -20.92
N GLY A 223 -4.23 -7.41 -19.67
CA GLY A 223 -4.02 -8.65 -18.94
C GLY A 223 -4.93 -9.77 -19.46
N CYS A 224 -4.34 -10.89 -19.88
CA CYS A 224 -5.04 -12.05 -20.43
C CYS A 224 -4.77 -13.32 -19.62
N ASP A 225 -5.75 -14.22 -19.59
CA ASP A 225 -5.56 -15.61 -19.17
C ASP A 225 -4.95 -16.40 -20.33
N ALA A 226 -3.77 -16.99 -20.14
CA ALA A 226 -3.08 -17.80 -21.14
C ALA A 226 -3.68 -19.22 -21.32
N ALA A 227 -4.68 -19.58 -20.51
CA ALA A 227 -5.35 -20.88 -20.55
C ALA A 227 -6.83 -20.79 -21.04
N ALA A 228 -7.31 -19.60 -21.40
CA ALA A 228 -8.68 -19.39 -21.86
C ALA A 228 -8.74 -19.04 -23.34
N ALA A 229 -9.75 -19.52 -24.06
CA ALA A 229 -9.93 -19.17 -25.47
C ALA A 229 -10.45 -17.74 -25.65
N GLY A 230 -9.86 -17.01 -26.58
CA GLY A 230 -10.28 -15.66 -26.97
C GLY A 230 -10.24 -15.49 -28.48
N LYS A 231 -10.29 -14.24 -28.94
CA LYS A 231 -10.15 -13.90 -30.36
C LYS A 231 -9.31 -12.65 -30.56
N ARG A 232 -8.68 -12.56 -31.73
CA ARG A 232 -7.93 -11.38 -32.21
C ARG A 232 -8.29 -11.03 -33.64
N SER A 233 -8.07 -9.79 -34.04
CA SER A 233 -8.28 -9.34 -35.41
C SER A 233 -7.28 -8.24 -35.79
N ALA A 234 -6.92 -8.21 -37.07
CA ALA A 234 -6.13 -7.12 -37.67
C ALA A 234 -7.00 -6.00 -38.26
N ASP A 235 -8.26 -6.29 -38.59
CA ASP A 235 -9.13 -5.43 -39.39
C ASP A 235 -10.53 -5.21 -38.77
N ASN A 236 -10.80 -5.79 -37.59
CA ASN A 236 -12.09 -5.77 -36.89
C ASN A 236 -13.25 -6.41 -37.68
N SER A 237 -12.94 -7.30 -38.62
CA SER A 237 -13.92 -8.02 -39.44
C SER A 237 -13.62 -9.51 -39.55
N THR A 238 -12.34 -9.87 -39.68
CA THR A 238 -11.84 -11.24 -39.72
C THR A 238 -11.21 -11.57 -38.39
N TRP A 239 -11.78 -12.55 -37.68
CA TRP A 239 -11.36 -12.91 -36.33
C TRP A 239 -10.65 -14.27 -36.33
N THR A 240 -9.55 -14.34 -35.60
CA THR A 240 -8.75 -15.56 -35.40
C THR A 240 -8.84 -15.97 -33.94
N ALA A 241 -9.07 -17.26 -33.68
CA ALA A 241 -9.08 -17.79 -32.33
C ALA A 241 -7.69 -17.72 -31.67
N THR A 242 -7.66 -17.47 -30.37
CA THR A 242 -6.44 -17.42 -29.55
C THR A 242 -6.52 -18.43 -28.42
N ALA A 243 -5.37 -18.91 -27.96
CA ALA A 243 -5.25 -19.75 -26.76
C ALA A 243 -5.25 -18.93 -25.45
N TYR A 244 -5.39 -17.61 -25.58
CA TYR A 244 -5.47 -16.66 -24.46
C TYR A 244 -6.73 -15.79 -24.58
N SER A 245 -7.24 -15.27 -23.47
CA SER A 245 -8.44 -14.43 -23.44
C SER A 245 -8.30 -13.26 -22.47
N PRO A 246 -8.75 -12.03 -22.82
CA PRO A 246 -8.75 -10.92 -21.87
C PRO A 246 -9.53 -11.22 -20.58
N TYR A 247 -8.96 -10.84 -19.43
CA TYR A 247 -9.71 -10.81 -18.18
C TYR A 247 -10.73 -9.67 -18.20
N TYR A 248 -11.92 -9.92 -17.64
CA TYR A 248 -12.97 -8.91 -17.58
C TYR A 248 -13.92 -9.15 -16.41
N ARG A 249 -14.58 -8.08 -16.00
CA ARG A 249 -15.73 -8.13 -15.09
C ARG A 249 -16.74 -7.05 -15.47
N LEU A 250 -17.99 -7.45 -15.60
CA LEU A 250 -19.13 -6.57 -15.82
C LEU A 250 -20.02 -6.65 -14.60
N THR A 251 -20.45 -5.51 -14.07
CA THR A 251 -21.34 -5.48 -12.89
C THR A 251 -22.50 -4.53 -13.09
N ASP A 252 -23.56 -4.73 -12.31
CA ASP A 252 -24.64 -3.75 -12.12
C ASP A 252 -24.14 -2.46 -11.43
N ALA A 253 -25.03 -1.53 -11.05
CA ALA A 253 -24.64 -0.31 -10.36
C ALA A 253 -24.15 -0.60 -8.93
N ASP A 254 -23.18 0.19 -8.45
CA ASP A 254 -22.66 0.03 -7.10
C ASP A 254 -23.73 0.24 -6.03
N THR A 255 -23.66 -0.57 -4.98
CA THR A 255 -24.51 -0.42 -3.79
C THR A 255 -23.66 0.08 -2.63
N GLU A 256 -23.86 1.33 -2.25
CA GLU A 256 -23.20 1.87 -1.05
C GLU A 256 -23.77 1.22 0.23
N ARG A 257 -23.00 0.32 0.84
CA ARG A 257 -23.38 -0.40 2.07
C ARG A 257 -22.16 -0.77 2.89
N ARG A 258 -22.30 -0.88 4.21
CA ARG A 258 -21.30 -1.55 5.06
C ARG A 258 -21.60 -3.04 5.14
N LEU A 259 -20.58 -3.87 5.33
CA LEU A 259 -20.75 -5.30 5.50
C LEU A 259 -20.31 -5.73 6.90
N HIS A 260 -21.16 -6.51 7.57
CA HIS A 260 -20.92 -7.05 8.90
C HIS A 260 -20.84 -8.57 8.86
N PRO A 261 -19.64 -9.14 8.65
CA PRO A 261 -19.44 -10.58 8.73
C PRO A 261 -19.51 -11.11 10.16
N PHE A 262 -20.01 -12.34 10.33
CA PHE A 262 -20.04 -13.05 11.61
C PHE A 262 -20.13 -14.56 11.39
N PHE A 263 -19.73 -15.34 12.39
CA PHE A 263 -19.93 -16.79 12.38
C PHE A 263 -21.21 -17.16 13.09
N PHE A 264 -21.98 -18.07 12.50
CA PHE A 264 -23.14 -18.68 13.12
C PHE A 264 -23.16 -20.18 12.81
N ASP A 265 -22.93 -20.97 13.87
CA ASP A 265 -23.05 -22.43 13.83
C ASP A 265 -22.20 -23.09 12.73
N GLY A 266 -20.90 -22.77 12.71
CA GLY A 266 -19.93 -23.31 11.76
C GLY A 266 -19.90 -22.64 10.37
N ALA A 267 -20.91 -21.83 10.03
CA ALA A 267 -20.95 -21.10 8.76
C ALA A 267 -20.67 -19.60 8.93
N MET A 268 -20.02 -19.00 7.93
CA MET A 268 -19.83 -17.55 7.85
C MET A 268 -21.04 -16.89 7.19
N TYR A 269 -21.54 -15.84 7.82
CA TYR A 269 -22.61 -14.99 7.33
C TYR A 269 -22.13 -13.56 7.17
N VAL A 270 -22.84 -12.78 6.35
CA VAL A 270 -22.61 -11.35 6.16
C VAL A 270 -23.96 -10.67 6.11
N VAL A 271 -24.19 -9.68 6.95
CA VAL A 271 -25.36 -8.78 6.83
C VAL A 271 -24.89 -7.42 6.36
N ASP A 272 -25.65 -6.80 5.47
CA ASP A 272 -25.33 -5.45 5.00
C ASP A 272 -26.05 -4.35 5.79
N SER A 273 -25.52 -3.14 5.69
CA SER A 273 -26.12 -1.91 6.21
C SER A 273 -26.07 -0.85 5.09
N PRO A 274 -27.12 -0.76 4.25
CA PRO A 274 -27.18 0.18 3.14
C PRO A 274 -27.07 1.63 3.61
N LEU A 275 -26.22 2.45 2.99
CA LEU A 275 -26.06 3.85 3.40
C LEU A 275 -27.34 4.68 3.19
N SER A 276 -28.23 4.21 2.33
CA SER A 276 -29.58 4.77 2.12
C SER A 276 -30.51 4.63 3.32
N GLY A 277 -30.16 3.82 4.33
CA GLY A 277 -31.04 3.48 5.46
C GLY A 277 -32.11 2.43 5.12
N ALA A 278 -32.02 1.81 3.94
CA ALA A 278 -32.92 0.74 3.51
C ALA A 278 -32.76 -0.53 4.38
N ALA A 279 -33.74 -1.43 4.27
CA ALA A 279 -33.73 -2.72 4.95
C ALA A 279 -32.49 -3.56 4.58
N SER A 280 -31.88 -4.20 5.58
CA SER A 280 -30.69 -5.02 5.41
C SER A 280 -30.98 -6.37 4.75
N SER A 281 -30.01 -6.86 3.98
CA SER A 281 -29.95 -8.20 3.40
C SER A 281 -28.92 -9.06 4.12
N LEU A 282 -29.26 -10.33 4.35
CA LEU A 282 -28.39 -11.33 4.95
C LEU A 282 -27.87 -12.27 3.86
N TYR A 283 -26.61 -12.67 3.98
CA TYR A 283 -25.93 -13.59 3.08
C TYR A 283 -25.17 -14.66 3.87
N ILE A 284 -24.97 -15.83 3.27
CA ILE A 284 -24.16 -16.95 3.80
C ILE A 284 -23.07 -17.30 2.79
N ASN A 285 -21.84 -17.54 3.26
CA ASN A 285 -20.76 -18.07 2.42
C ASN A 285 -20.97 -19.57 2.20
N GLY A 286 -20.88 -20.03 0.95
CA GLY A 286 -21.22 -21.41 0.60
C GLY A 286 -22.70 -21.66 0.88
N GLY A 287 -23.01 -22.54 1.82
CA GLY A 287 -24.38 -22.88 2.18
C GLY A 287 -24.43 -23.81 3.39
N ARG A 288 -25.64 -24.23 3.79
CA ARG A 288 -25.82 -25.20 4.87
C ARG A 288 -27.10 -26.01 4.69
N GLY A 289 -27.12 -27.25 5.14
CA GLY A 289 -28.28 -28.10 4.95
C GLY A 289 -28.33 -29.29 5.87
N LYS A 290 -29.23 -30.22 5.54
CA LYS A 290 -29.36 -31.51 6.19
C LYS A 290 -29.54 -32.57 5.12
N ALA A 291 -28.63 -33.53 5.07
CA ALA A 291 -28.62 -34.57 4.05
C ALA A 291 -29.94 -35.35 4.04
N THR A 292 -30.31 -35.86 2.87
CA THR A 292 -31.37 -36.87 2.71
C THR A 292 -30.78 -38.27 2.65
N SER A 293 -29.55 -38.40 2.13
CA SER A 293 -28.79 -39.66 2.07
C SER A 293 -27.32 -39.38 1.74
N GLY A 294 -26.46 -40.40 1.76
CA GLY A 294 -25.06 -40.29 1.37
C GLY A 294 -24.45 -41.65 1.03
N THR A 295 -23.34 -41.61 0.31
CA THR A 295 -22.46 -42.78 0.05
C THR A 295 -21.06 -42.49 0.57
N ALA A 296 -20.09 -43.36 0.30
CA ALA A 296 -18.70 -43.10 0.65
C ALA A 296 -18.12 -41.87 -0.08
N LEU A 297 -18.62 -41.51 -1.26
CA LEU A 297 -18.10 -40.39 -2.07
C LEU A 297 -19.10 -39.25 -2.24
N SER A 298 -20.29 -39.34 -1.64
CA SER A 298 -21.33 -38.34 -1.85
C SER A 298 -22.14 -37.98 -0.62
N LEU A 299 -22.56 -36.72 -0.56
CA LEU A 299 -23.61 -36.22 0.32
C LEU A 299 -24.74 -35.69 -0.56
N VAL A 300 -25.95 -36.21 -0.37
CA VAL A 300 -27.14 -35.84 -1.14
C VAL A 300 -28.10 -35.09 -0.23
N ASP A 301 -28.57 -33.93 -0.67
CA ASP A 301 -29.75 -33.24 -0.12
C ASP A 301 -30.72 -32.96 -1.26
N GLY A 302 -31.74 -33.82 -1.37
CA GLY A 302 -32.72 -33.78 -2.47
C GLY A 302 -33.59 -32.51 -2.53
N ALA A 303 -33.49 -31.62 -1.53
CA ALA A 303 -34.20 -30.34 -1.53
C ALA A 303 -33.37 -29.18 -2.13
N LEU A 304 -32.11 -29.41 -2.49
CA LEU A 304 -31.25 -28.38 -3.07
C LEU A 304 -31.56 -28.16 -4.56
N ASN A 305 -31.13 -27.00 -5.06
CA ASN A 305 -31.15 -26.67 -6.49
C ASN A 305 -29.88 -25.87 -6.85
N MET A 306 -28.74 -26.53 -6.73
CA MET A 306 -27.43 -25.95 -6.97
C MET A 306 -27.14 -25.79 -8.47
N THR A 307 -26.30 -24.83 -8.81
CA THR A 307 -25.66 -24.81 -10.13
C THR A 307 -24.50 -25.79 -10.13
N ALA A 308 -24.38 -26.58 -11.19
CA ALA A 308 -23.30 -27.54 -11.34
C ALA A 308 -21.92 -26.87 -11.21
N ASP A 309 -20.96 -27.58 -10.63
CA ASP A 309 -19.55 -27.19 -10.46
C ASP A 309 -19.29 -25.91 -9.64
N ARG A 310 -20.32 -25.20 -9.16
CA ARG A 310 -20.19 -23.93 -8.43
C ARG A 310 -19.33 -24.04 -7.17
N TYR A 311 -19.39 -25.17 -6.48
CA TYR A 311 -18.72 -25.39 -5.20
C TYR A 311 -17.48 -26.27 -5.32
N THR A 312 -17.02 -26.55 -6.53
CA THR A 312 -15.77 -27.29 -6.77
C THR A 312 -14.59 -26.56 -6.12
N GLY A 313 -13.80 -27.30 -5.33
CA GLY A 313 -12.67 -26.79 -4.56
C GLY A 313 -13.03 -26.25 -3.17
N ALA A 314 -14.31 -25.97 -2.90
CA ALA A 314 -14.81 -25.63 -1.56
C ALA A 314 -14.82 -26.87 -0.65
N TRP A 315 -15.14 -26.68 0.62
CA TRP A 315 -15.18 -27.75 1.61
C TRP A 315 -16.58 -27.92 2.20
N ILE A 316 -16.92 -29.16 2.54
CA ILE A 316 -18.15 -29.54 3.23
C ILE A 316 -17.82 -30.23 4.55
N GLN A 317 -18.45 -29.78 5.64
CA GLN A 317 -18.29 -30.34 6.97
C GLN A 317 -19.64 -30.79 7.53
N ILE A 318 -19.69 -31.99 8.09
CA ILE A 318 -20.85 -32.48 8.84
C ILE A 318 -20.72 -31.98 10.28
N ILE A 319 -21.64 -31.13 10.71
CA ILE A 319 -21.59 -30.45 12.01
C ILE A 319 -22.41 -31.17 13.09
N ARG A 320 -23.43 -31.95 12.71
CA ARG A 320 -24.26 -32.77 13.61
C ARG A 320 -24.79 -34.02 12.92
N GLY A 321 -25.25 -35.00 13.71
CA GLY A 321 -25.81 -36.26 13.23
C GLY A 321 -24.73 -37.27 12.80
N THR A 322 -25.13 -38.26 12.03
CA THR A 322 -24.23 -39.31 11.54
C THR A 322 -23.05 -38.72 10.76
N GLY A 323 -21.84 -39.12 11.14
CA GLY A 323 -20.62 -38.65 10.50
C GLY A 323 -20.14 -37.25 10.93
N ALA A 324 -20.73 -36.65 11.98
CA ALA A 324 -20.32 -35.36 12.51
C ALA A 324 -18.82 -35.28 12.83
N GLY A 325 -18.23 -34.12 12.56
CA GLY A 325 -16.79 -33.85 12.68
C GLY A 325 -15.98 -34.20 11.43
N GLN A 326 -16.55 -34.92 10.45
CA GLN A 326 -15.87 -35.14 9.18
C GLN A 326 -16.03 -33.92 8.27
N ALA A 327 -14.92 -33.48 7.67
CA ALA A 327 -14.87 -32.50 6.60
C ALA A 327 -14.18 -33.09 5.36
N ARG A 328 -14.63 -32.70 4.17
CA ARG A 328 -14.08 -33.16 2.88
C ARG A 328 -14.09 -32.04 1.83
N GLN A 329 -13.14 -32.10 0.90
CA GLN A 329 -13.13 -31.22 -0.25
C GLN A 329 -14.19 -31.67 -1.25
N ILE A 330 -14.93 -30.71 -1.81
CA ILE A 330 -15.89 -30.94 -2.88
C ILE A 330 -15.12 -30.97 -4.19
N THR A 331 -15.15 -32.11 -4.90
CA THR A 331 -14.50 -32.25 -6.21
C THR A 331 -15.45 -31.98 -7.36
N ASP A 332 -16.75 -32.11 -7.12
CA ASP A 332 -17.82 -31.84 -8.08
C ASP A 332 -19.14 -31.65 -7.30
N ASN A 333 -20.07 -30.88 -7.85
CA ASN A 333 -21.45 -30.83 -7.37
C ASN A 333 -22.42 -30.76 -8.56
N ASN A 334 -23.52 -31.50 -8.45
CA ASN A 334 -24.65 -31.34 -9.37
C ASN A 334 -25.75 -30.50 -8.69
N THR A 335 -27.01 -30.64 -9.11
CA THR A 335 -28.13 -29.87 -8.54
C THR A 335 -28.49 -30.24 -7.10
N THR A 336 -28.23 -31.48 -6.65
CA THR A 336 -28.71 -32.01 -5.36
C THR A 336 -27.66 -32.77 -4.55
N ALA A 337 -26.48 -33.02 -5.12
CA ALA A 337 -25.43 -33.81 -4.49
C ALA A 337 -24.06 -33.14 -4.61
N PHE A 338 -23.27 -33.33 -3.56
CA PHE A 338 -21.84 -33.05 -3.55
C PHE A 338 -21.07 -34.36 -3.69
N THR A 339 -20.10 -34.37 -4.59
CA THR A 339 -19.08 -35.41 -4.71
C THR A 339 -17.83 -34.92 -3.97
N VAL A 340 -17.25 -35.79 -3.14
CA VAL A 340 -16.17 -35.39 -2.25
C VAL A 340 -14.92 -36.27 -2.36
N SER A 341 -13.79 -35.70 -1.96
CA SER A 341 -12.53 -36.43 -1.77
C SER A 341 -11.80 -35.92 -0.51
N PRO A 342 -11.17 -36.81 0.28
CA PRO A 342 -11.24 -38.27 0.23
C PRO A 342 -12.63 -38.82 0.59
N ALA A 343 -12.83 -40.15 0.52
CA ALA A 343 -14.10 -40.76 0.91
C ALA A 343 -14.48 -40.48 2.38
N TRP A 344 -15.78 -40.43 2.67
CA TRP A 344 -16.32 -40.45 4.03
C TRP A 344 -15.95 -41.75 4.72
N SER A 345 -15.47 -41.67 5.96
CA SER A 345 -15.20 -42.85 6.79
C SER A 345 -16.49 -43.41 7.36
N VAL A 346 -17.42 -42.52 7.72
CA VAL A 346 -18.80 -42.85 8.07
C VAL A 346 -19.71 -42.14 7.07
N ASN A 347 -20.45 -42.92 6.28
CA ASN A 347 -21.33 -42.38 5.25
C ASN A 347 -22.40 -41.46 5.87
N PRO A 348 -22.65 -40.27 5.29
CA PRO A 348 -23.72 -39.38 5.74
C PRO A 348 -25.09 -40.06 5.63
N SER A 349 -26.01 -39.74 6.54
CA SER A 349 -27.40 -40.18 6.50
C SER A 349 -28.38 -39.01 6.68
N SER A 350 -29.68 -39.31 6.72
CA SER A 350 -30.75 -38.30 6.73
C SER A 350 -30.74 -37.37 7.97
N ASP A 351 -29.96 -37.69 9.00
CA ASP A 351 -29.75 -36.90 10.21
C ASP A 351 -28.49 -36.00 10.14
N SER A 352 -27.62 -36.17 9.13
CA SER A 352 -26.39 -35.41 8.97
C SER A 352 -26.67 -33.95 8.58
N GLU A 353 -26.41 -33.01 9.49
CA GLU A 353 -26.42 -31.57 9.22
C GLU A 353 -25.03 -31.12 8.75
N TYR A 354 -24.96 -30.27 7.74
CA TYR A 354 -23.70 -29.87 7.12
C TYR A 354 -23.63 -28.38 6.79
N VAL A 355 -22.40 -27.88 6.64
CA VAL A 355 -22.07 -26.55 6.13
C VAL A 355 -21.06 -26.67 4.99
N VAL A 356 -21.17 -25.79 4.01
CA VAL A 356 -20.20 -25.59 2.93
C VAL A 356 -19.48 -24.27 3.18
N TYR A 357 -18.15 -24.29 3.18
CA TYR A 357 -17.27 -23.16 3.53
C TYR A 357 -16.03 -23.16 2.62
N ALA A 358 -15.12 -22.20 2.82
CA ALA A 358 -14.00 -21.93 1.91
C ALA A 358 -14.47 -21.73 0.45
N SER A 359 -15.66 -21.14 0.28
CA SER A 359 -16.26 -20.85 -1.03
C SER A 359 -16.02 -19.40 -1.40
N ASN A 360 -15.90 -19.11 -2.69
CA ASN A 360 -15.96 -17.74 -3.20
C ASN A 360 -17.40 -17.23 -3.39
N TRP A 361 -18.43 -18.06 -3.20
CA TRP A 361 -19.83 -17.69 -3.41
C TRP A 361 -20.58 -17.38 -2.11
N PHE A 362 -21.41 -16.34 -2.17
CA PHE A 362 -22.40 -15.97 -1.17
C PHE A 362 -23.81 -16.15 -1.71
N HIS A 363 -24.72 -16.54 -0.83
CA HIS A 363 -26.14 -16.66 -1.15
C HIS A 363 -26.97 -15.80 -0.22
N LYS A 364 -27.93 -15.07 -0.78
CA LYS A 364 -28.90 -14.32 0.02
C LYS A 364 -29.73 -15.28 0.87
N VAL A 365 -29.94 -14.95 2.14
CA VAL A 365 -30.72 -15.72 3.10
C VAL A 365 -32.06 -15.02 3.33
N GLY A 366 -33.15 -15.78 3.32
CA GLY A 366 -34.51 -15.28 3.44
C GLY A 366 -35.43 -16.18 4.27
N ALA A 367 -36.65 -15.71 4.55
CA ALA A 367 -37.61 -16.41 5.41
C ALA A 367 -38.26 -17.63 4.72
N THR A 368 -38.36 -17.61 3.39
CA THR A 368 -38.84 -18.71 2.57
C THR A 368 -37.81 -18.97 1.46
N GLY A 369 -37.12 -20.10 1.55
CA GLY A 369 -36.21 -20.58 0.49
C GLY A 369 -34.82 -20.98 1.00
N ILE A 370 -34.59 -22.29 0.98
CA ILE A 370 -33.34 -23.02 0.69
C ILE A 370 -32.08 -22.45 1.34
N ASN A 371 -31.57 -23.12 2.39
CA ASN A 371 -30.21 -23.65 2.63
C ASN A 371 -28.94 -22.88 2.13
N GLY A 372 -29.04 -21.69 1.55
CA GLY A 372 -27.91 -20.98 0.94
C GLY A 372 -27.41 -21.58 -0.38
N PHE A 373 -28.24 -22.23 -1.20
CA PHE A 373 -27.77 -22.93 -2.42
C PHE A 373 -28.43 -22.49 -3.73
N THR A 374 -29.35 -21.53 -3.70
CA THR A 374 -29.99 -20.96 -4.90
C THR A 374 -29.80 -19.45 -4.95
N ASN A 375 -29.70 -18.90 -6.17
CA ASN A 375 -29.72 -17.46 -6.41
C ASN A 375 -31.15 -16.93 -6.71
N ALA A 376 -32.18 -17.75 -6.50
CA ALA A 376 -33.57 -17.38 -6.71
C ALA A 376 -34.01 -16.26 -5.75
N ALA A 377 -35.09 -15.56 -6.08
CA ALA A 377 -35.72 -14.58 -5.19
C ALA A 377 -36.14 -15.26 -3.87
N VAL A 378 -35.30 -15.15 -2.85
CA VAL A 378 -35.57 -15.68 -1.51
C VAL A 378 -36.53 -14.72 -0.81
N GLY A 379 -37.56 -15.23 -0.12
CA GLY A 379 -38.51 -14.38 0.60
C GLY A 379 -37.81 -13.50 1.63
N ALA A 380 -38.30 -12.28 1.87
CA ALA A 380 -37.61 -11.32 2.74
C ALA A 380 -37.29 -11.91 4.13
N SER A 381 -36.07 -11.72 4.63
CA SER A 381 -35.64 -12.07 6.00
C SER A 381 -36.44 -11.33 7.08
N GLY A 382 -37.12 -10.24 6.68
CA GLY A 382 -37.80 -9.32 7.58
C GLY A 382 -36.83 -8.49 8.43
N LEU A 383 -35.55 -8.40 8.02
CA LEU A 383 -34.61 -7.46 8.61
C LEU A 383 -35.00 -6.03 8.19
N GLY A 384 -35.16 -5.11 9.15
CA GLY A 384 -34.95 -3.68 8.95
C GLY A 384 -33.45 -3.35 8.87
N TYR A 385 -33.11 -2.07 9.01
CA TYR A 385 -31.72 -1.61 8.98
C TYR A 385 -30.91 -2.13 10.17
N VAL A 386 -29.79 -2.80 9.91
CA VAL A 386 -28.87 -3.29 10.93
C VAL A 386 -27.77 -2.25 11.20
N TYR A 387 -27.54 -1.90 12.46
CA TYR A 387 -26.63 -0.81 12.82
C TYR A 387 -25.17 -1.24 13.07
N SER A 388 -24.96 -2.48 13.50
CA SER A 388 -23.64 -2.99 13.87
C SER A 388 -23.58 -4.52 13.77
N GLN A 389 -22.41 -5.08 14.06
CA GLN A 389 -22.15 -6.51 13.90
C GLN A 389 -23.11 -7.37 14.74
N PRO A 390 -23.74 -8.40 14.15
CA PRO A 390 -24.57 -9.34 14.90
C PRO A 390 -23.78 -10.13 15.95
N ALA A 391 -24.44 -10.49 17.05
CA ALA A 391 -23.88 -11.34 18.09
C ALA A 391 -24.59 -12.69 18.12
N VAL A 392 -23.83 -13.77 18.37
CA VAL A 392 -24.36 -15.13 18.45
C VAL A 392 -24.24 -15.64 19.88
N VAL A 393 -25.36 -16.02 20.48
CA VAL A 393 -25.40 -16.60 21.83
C VAL A 393 -26.44 -17.72 21.85
N ASN A 394 -26.09 -18.85 22.47
CA ASN A 394 -26.98 -20.02 22.64
C ASN A 394 -27.67 -20.49 21.34
N GLY A 395 -26.92 -20.53 20.23
CA GLY A 395 -27.44 -20.98 18.93
C GLY A 395 -28.42 -20.01 18.26
N ILE A 396 -28.46 -18.74 18.69
CA ILE A 396 -29.30 -17.69 18.10
C ILE A 396 -28.40 -16.51 17.69
N ALA A 397 -28.55 -16.05 16.46
CA ALA A 397 -27.94 -14.81 15.97
C ALA A 397 -28.89 -13.64 16.20
N TYR A 398 -28.42 -12.57 16.84
CA TYR A 398 -29.18 -11.35 17.13
C TYR A 398 -28.66 -10.19 16.30
N PHE A 399 -29.57 -9.50 15.60
CA PHE A 399 -29.28 -8.39 14.72
C PHE A 399 -29.78 -7.08 15.35
N PRO A 400 -28.88 -6.12 15.64
CA PRO A 400 -29.24 -4.84 16.23
C PRO A 400 -29.90 -3.93 15.20
N GLN A 401 -31.15 -3.52 15.44
CA GLN A 401 -31.96 -2.72 14.50
C GLN A 401 -32.20 -1.29 14.98
N GLY A 402 -31.36 -0.82 15.90
CA GLY A 402 -31.43 0.49 16.50
C GLY A 402 -32.29 0.51 17.76
N ASP A 403 -32.56 1.72 18.25
CA ASP A 403 -33.20 1.91 19.55
C ASP A 403 -34.73 1.97 19.48
N SER A 404 -35.32 1.93 18.29
CA SER A 404 -36.78 2.01 18.08
C SER A 404 -37.39 0.74 17.48
N VAL A 405 -36.55 -0.16 16.96
CA VAL A 405 -36.97 -1.42 16.34
C VAL A 405 -36.43 -2.58 17.15
N GLY A 406 -37.29 -3.54 17.48
CA GLY A 406 -36.89 -4.74 18.21
C GLY A 406 -35.87 -5.54 17.40
N MET A 407 -34.80 -5.99 18.05
CA MET A 407 -33.76 -6.80 17.42
C MET A 407 -34.37 -7.97 16.67
N ARG A 408 -33.89 -8.21 15.46
CA ARG A 408 -34.21 -9.46 14.75
C ARG A 408 -33.36 -10.57 15.34
N ARG A 409 -33.90 -11.78 15.35
CA ARG A 409 -33.16 -12.99 15.72
C ARG A 409 -33.34 -14.08 14.69
N MET A 410 -32.31 -14.89 14.51
CA MET A 410 -32.29 -16.00 13.56
C MET A 410 -31.78 -17.27 14.26
N GLN A 411 -32.42 -18.39 13.94
CA GLN A 411 -31.89 -19.73 14.21
C GLN A 411 -31.90 -20.56 12.94
N TRP A 412 -31.11 -21.64 12.93
CA TRP A 412 -31.23 -22.70 11.94
C TRP A 412 -32.20 -23.78 12.44
N ASN A 413 -33.25 -24.06 11.68
CA ASN A 413 -34.15 -25.16 11.96
C ASN A 413 -33.86 -26.35 11.04
N SER A 414 -33.22 -27.37 11.60
CA SER A 414 -32.81 -28.54 10.83
C SER A 414 -33.96 -29.50 10.48
N SER A 415 -35.12 -29.36 11.11
CA SER A 415 -36.31 -30.16 10.77
C SER A 415 -36.95 -29.68 9.46
N THR A 416 -37.03 -28.37 9.28
CA THR A 416 -37.60 -27.74 8.08
C THR A 416 -36.55 -27.30 7.07
N LYS A 417 -35.25 -27.45 7.41
CA LYS A 417 -34.11 -27.02 6.60
C LYS A 417 -34.25 -25.56 6.15
N VAL A 418 -34.50 -24.67 7.11
CA VAL A 418 -34.62 -23.22 6.85
C VAL A 418 -34.10 -22.38 8.01
N HIS A 419 -33.81 -21.13 7.71
CA HIS A 419 -33.57 -20.10 8.71
C HIS A 419 -34.91 -19.58 9.25
N ASN A 420 -35.15 -19.82 10.54
CA ASN A 420 -36.30 -19.24 11.22
C ASN A 420 -35.92 -17.84 11.72
N PHE A 421 -36.80 -16.87 11.46
CA PHE A 421 -36.64 -15.50 11.94
C PHE A 421 -37.71 -15.15 12.97
N GLY A 422 -37.31 -14.40 13.98
CA GLY A 422 -38.19 -13.84 15.01
C GLY A 422 -37.75 -12.43 15.37
N SER A 423 -38.51 -11.77 16.23
CA SER A 423 -38.18 -10.43 16.76
C SER A 423 -38.26 -10.45 18.29
N GLU A 424 -37.36 -9.70 18.92
CA GLU A 424 -37.52 -9.30 20.32
C GLU A 424 -38.55 -8.17 20.43
N ALA A 425 -39.16 -8.01 21.61
CA ALA A 425 -40.20 -7.01 21.81
C ALA A 425 -39.62 -5.58 21.82
N ALA A 426 -40.11 -4.72 20.93
CA ALA A 426 -39.74 -3.30 20.92
C ALA A 426 -40.40 -2.51 22.08
N THR A 427 -41.55 -2.96 22.57
CA THR A 427 -42.33 -2.29 23.61
C THR A 427 -41.54 -2.17 24.91
N GLY A 428 -41.46 -0.95 25.47
CA GLY A 428 -40.68 -0.67 26.67
C GLY A 428 -39.17 -0.87 26.49
N ASN A 429 -38.67 -0.91 25.24
CA ASN A 429 -37.25 -1.04 24.88
C ASN A 429 -36.59 -2.32 25.43
N GLN A 430 -37.38 -3.36 25.71
CA GLN A 430 -36.85 -4.59 26.28
C GLN A 430 -36.02 -5.36 25.26
N GLY A 431 -36.29 -5.20 23.96
CA GLY A 431 -35.63 -5.95 22.89
C GLY A 431 -34.94 -5.13 21.82
N THR A 432 -34.73 -3.81 21.98
CA THR A 432 -34.06 -2.96 20.98
C THR A 432 -32.56 -2.86 21.28
N ALA A 433 -31.74 -2.55 20.27
CA ALA A 433 -30.30 -2.35 20.42
C ALA A 433 -29.69 -1.69 19.17
N SER A 434 -28.81 -0.71 19.39
CA SER A 434 -27.91 -0.19 18.36
C SER A 434 -26.65 -1.05 18.22
N PHE A 435 -26.19 -1.63 19.34
CA PHE A 435 -25.05 -2.54 19.39
C PHE A 435 -25.36 -3.76 20.23
N VAL A 436 -24.83 -4.91 19.82
CA VAL A 436 -24.90 -6.17 20.57
C VAL A 436 -23.54 -6.85 20.60
N GLU A 437 -23.27 -7.60 21.66
CA GLU A 437 -22.03 -8.33 21.82
C GLU A 437 -22.24 -9.60 22.66
N ALA A 438 -21.57 -10.69 22.28
CA ALA A 438 -21.59 -11.91 23.07
C ALA A 438 -20.61 -11.75 24.25
N GLY A 439 -21.06 -12.10 25.45
CA GLY A 439 -20.26 -12.10 26.66
C GLY A 439 -20.42 -13.38 27.46
N PHE A 440 -19.58 -13.52 28.48
CA PHE A 440 -19.63 -14.66 29.39
C PHE A 440 -19.36 -14.18 30.82
N ASP A 441 -20.20 -14.63 31.75
CA ASP A 441 -20.01 -14.43 33.17
C ASP A 441 -19.89 -15.81 33.87
N PRO A 442 -18.89 -16.02 34.74
CA PRO A 442 -18.70 -17.32 35.41
C PRO A 442 -19.90 -17.78 36.26
N ALA A 443 -20.71 -16.87 36.79
CA ALA A 443 -21.87 -17.18 37.61
C ALA A 443 -23.16 -17.30 36.78
N ASP A 444 -23.37 -16.40 35.82
CA ASP A 444 -24.62 -16.33 35.04
C ASP A 444 -24.57 -17.12 33.72
N GLY A 445 -23.37 -17.51 33.26
CA GLY A 445 -23.14 -18.21 32.00
C GLY A 445 -23.05 -17.27 30.78
N PRO A 446 -23.37 -17.77 29.56
CA PRO A 446 -23.40 -16.95 28.35
C PRO A 446 -24.44 -15.83 28.43
N GLN A 447 -24.06 -14.64 27.95
CA GLN A 447 -24.89 -13.44 28.01
C GLN A 447 -24.88 -12.68 26.70
N LEU A 448 -25.97 -12.01 26.40
CA LEU A 448 -26.02 -11.00 25.34
C LEU A 448 -25.91 -9.62 25.99
N TRP A 449 -24.85 -8.89 25.65
CA TRP A 449 -24.73 -7.48 25.95
C TRP A 449 -25.35 -6.66 24.85
N ARG A 450 -25.91 -5.50 25.21
CA ARG A 450 -26.36 -4.49 24.28
C ARG A 450 -25.96 -3.09 24.71
N ALA A 451 -25.96 -2.18 23.75
CA ALA A 451 -25.91 -0.74 24.01
C ALA A 451 -26.91 0.03 23.15
N ASN A 452 -27.41 1.13 23.73
CA ASN A 452 -28.42 1.99 23.15
C ASN A 452 -27.99 3.46 23.23
N ASN A 453 -28.29 4.20 22.16
CA ASN A 453 -28.06 5.64 22.06
C ASN A 453 -29.26 6.48 22.54
N THR A 454 -30.39 5.83 22.79
CA THR A 454 -31.65 6.41 23.28
C THR A 454 -32.20 5.55 24.42
N ASP A 455 -32.75 6.19 25.46
CA ASP A 455 -33.34 5.48 26.62
C ASP A 455 -34.69 4.82 26.28
N ALA A 456 -35.00 3.80 27.07
CA ALA A 456 -36.16 2.92 26.98
C ALA A 456 -37.50 3.54 27.29
N THR A 457 -37.49 4.59 28.10
CA THR A 457 -38.68 5.23 28.62
C THR A 457 -38.50 6.71 28.38
N GLY A 458 -39.24 7.24 27.40
CA GLY A 458 -39.14 8.61 26.95
C GLY A 458 -39.02 9.60 28.12
N SER A 459 -37.80 10.11 28.32
CA SER A 459 -37.44 11.44 28.84
C SER A 459 -35.92 11.45 29.10
N GLY A 460 -35.10 11.76 28.07
CA GLY A 460 -33.75 12.28 28.30
C GLY A 460 -32.54 11.71 27.54
N GLY A 461 -32.68 10.84 26.53
CA GLY A 461 -31.57 10.52 25.61
C GLY A 461 -30.32 9.88 26.25
N ALA A 462 -30.48 9.19 27.38
CA ALA A 462 -29.36 8.57 28.09
C ALA A 462 -28.71 7.44 27.29
N LYS A 463 -27.38 7.35 27.37
CA LYS A 463 -26.56 6.32 26.73
C LYS A 463 -26.39 5.16 27.70
N THR A 464 -26.80 3.96 27.31
CA THR A 464 -26.89 2.84 28.24
C THR A 464 -26.29 1.57 27.67
N ALA A 465 -25.78 0.73 28.57
CA ALA A 465 -25.45 -0.66 28.31
C ALA A 465 -26.25 -1.57 29.26
N SER A 466 -26.61 -2.75 28.80
CA SER A 466 -27.20 -3.78 29.65
C SER A 466 -26.93 -5.17 29.12
N ARG A 467 -27.16 -6.17 29.98
CA ARG A 467 -26.99 -7.58 29.66
C ARG A 467 -28.27 -8.36 29.93
N ALA A 468 -28.44 -9.45 29.18
CA ALA A 468 -29.45 -10.46 29.42
C ALA A 468 -28.78 -11.84 29.42
N LYS A 469 -29.26 -12.74 30.28
CA LYS A 469 -28.86 -14.15 30.23
C LYS A 469 -29.31 -14.74 28.89
N ALA A 470 -28.48 -15.60 28.31
CA ALA A 470 -28.87 -16.33 27.11
C ALA A 470 -30.11 -17.20 27.34
N VAL A 471 -31.02 -17.20 26.38
CA VAL A 471 -32.27 -17.99 26.42
C VAL A 471 -32.40 -18.85 25.16
N GLY A 472 -33.26 -19.87 25.23
CA GLY A 472 -33.59 -20.71 24.07
C GLY A 472 -34.51 -20.00 23.07
N TRP A 473 -34.63 -20.57 21.86
CA TRP A 473 -35.51 -20.02 20.84
C TRP A 473 -36.96 -19.93 21.33
N GLY A 474 -37.65 -18.84 20.97
CA GLY A 474 -39.04 -18.58 21.37
C GLY A 474 -39.19 -17.92 22.74
N VAL A 475 -38.15 -17.89 23.58
CA VAL A 475 -38.14 -17.17 24.86
C VAL A 475 -37.59 -15.76 24.64
N ALA A 476 -38.20 -14.74 25.24
CA ALA A 476 -37.74 -13.36 25.13
C ALA A 476 -36.51 -13.10 26.03
N LEU A 477 -35.60 -12.23 25.59
CA LEU A 477 -34.49 -11.79 26.42
C LEU A 477 -34.97 -10.83 27.52
N ALA A 478 -34.50 -11.07 28.75
CA ALA A 478 -34.76 -10.20 29.89
C ALA A 478 -33.53 -9.31 30.16
N PHE A 479 -33.48 -8.14 29.52
CA PHE A 479 -32.42 -7.18 29.77
C PHE A 479 -32.67 -6.41 31.07
N LEU A 480 -31.59 -6.12 31.79
CA LEU A 480 -31.63 -5.15 32.88
C LEU A 480 -31.99 -3.77 32.30
N LEU A 481 -33.05 -3.14 32.81
CA LEU A 481 -33.53 -1.83 32.34
C LEU A 481 -33.10 -0.70 33.29
N PRO A 482 -32.83 0.52 32.78
CA PRO A 482 -32.74 1.71 33.62
C PRO A 482 -34.08 1.93 34.33
N ASN A 483 -34.04 2.17 35.65
CA ASN A 483 -35.16 2.64 36.46
C ASN A 483 -36.31 1.65 36.77
N ALA A 484 -36.07 0.33 36.78
CA ALA A 484 -36.89 -0.57 37.59
C ALA A 484 -36.47 -0.43 39.06
N THR A 485 -37.43 -0.33 39.99
CA THR A 485 -37.21 -0.25 41.45
C THR A 485 -36.58 -1.56 41.96
N GLY A 486 -35.28 -1.74 41.74
CA GLY A 486 -34.52 -2.90 42.22
C GLY A 486 -33.24 -3.26 41.45
N THR A 487 -33.12 -2.96 40.14
CA THR A 487 -31.88 -3.23 39.37
C THR A 487 -31.79 -2.27 38.18
N LYS A 488 -30.65 -1.58 38.03
CA LYS A 488 -30.48 -0.43 37.14
C LYS A 488 -29.67 -0.80 35.89
N GLY A 489 -30.18 -0.48 34.71
CA GLY A 489 -29.39 -0.40 33.47
C GLY A 489 -28.20 0.56 33.64
N ILE A 490 -27.12 0.32 32.91
CA ILE A 490 -25.81 0.91 33.20
C ILE A 490 -25.65 2.18 32.35
N TYR A 491 -25.61 3.34 33.00
CA TYR A 491 -25.38 4.62 32.32
C TYR A 491 -23.92 4.74 31.86
N ILE A 492 -23.73 5.19 30.62
CA ILE A 492 -22.42 5.35 29.99
C ILE A 492 -22.17 6.83 29.73
N GLY A 493 -21.60 7.50 30.72
CA GLY A 493 -21.19 8.90 30.62
C GLY A 493 -22.38 9.86 30.39
N SER A 494 -22.10 10.96 29.68
CA SER A 494 -23.08 12.02 29.39
C SER A 494 -24.13 11.58 28.36
N THR A 495 -25.19 12.38 28.18
CA THR A 495 -26.22 12.14 27.15
C THR A 495 -25.89 12.77 25.79
N ASN A 496 -24.92 13.68 25.76
CA ASN A 496 -24.61 14.55 24.60
C ASN A 496 -23.87 13.85 23.46
N THR A 497 -23.07 12.84 23.79
CA THR A 497 -22.24 12.09 22.83
C THR A 497 -22.75 10.68 22.63
N LEU A 498 -22.65 10.14 21.42
CA LEU A 498 -23.12 8.80 21.08
C LEU A 498 -22.14 7.71 21.53
N ILE A 499 -22.67 6.52 21.77
CA ILE A 499 -21.93 5.25 21.76
C ILE A 499 -21.68 4.90 20.30
N THR A 500 -20.42 4.58 19.99
CA THR A 500 -19.94 4.28 18.64
C THR A 500 -19.54 2.81 18.46
N GLY A 501 -19.35 2.07 19.54
CA GLY A 501 -19.07 0.64 19.52
C GLY A 501 -19.02 0.02 20.92
N ILE A 502 -19.20 -1.30 20.98
CA ILE A 502 -18.98 -2.11 22.19
C ILE A 502 -18.14 -3.35 21.88
N ARG A 503 -17.36 -3.84 22.85
CA ARG A 503 -16.55 -5.06 22.71
C ARG A 503 -16.34 -5.72 24.06
N PHE A 504 -16.70 -7.00 24.18
CA PHE A 504 -16.44 -7.78 25.39
C PHE A 504 -15.03 -8.36 25.32
N HIS A 505 -14.21 -8.11 26.35
CA HIS A 505 -12.83 -8.57 26.46
C HIS A 505 -12.40 -8.69 27.93
N ASN A 506 -11.62 -9.71 28.29
CA ASN A 506 -11.11 -9.93 29.66
C ASN A 506 -12.16 -9.79 30.78
N GLY A 507 -13.35 -10.38 30.57
CA GLY A 507 -14.43 -10.40 31.56
C GLY A 507 -15.17 -9.06 31.75
N SER A 508 -14.88 -8.06 30.92
CA SER A 508 -15.52 -6.74 30.98
C SER A 508 -16.06 -6.33 29.61
N LEU A 509 -17.11 -5.52 29.60
CA LEU A 509 -17.57 -4.87 28.38
C LEU A 509 -16.88 -3.52 28.23
N PHE A 510 -16.18 -3.32 27.13
CA PHE A 510 -15.71 -2.00 26.71
C PHE A 510 -16.79 -1.32 25.90
N VAL A 511 -17.11 -0.07 26.26
CA VAL A 511 -18.10 0.76 25.57
C VAL A 511 -17.41 2.04 25.16
N HIS A 512 -17.31 2.26 23.85
CA HIS A 512 -16.68 3.44 23.31
C HIS A 512 -17.74 4.48 22.94
N LYS A 513 -17.48 5.72 23.32
CA LYS A 513 -18.26 6.91 22.96
C LYS A 513 -17.44 7.85 22.09
N GLU A 514 -18.10 8.80 21.44
CA GLU A 514 -17.40 9.81 20.63
C GLU A 514 -16.26 10.50 21.40
N ASP A 515 -16.48 10.76 22.69
CA ASP A 515 -15.63 11.53 23.61
C ASP A 515 -14.83 10.70 24.61
N ASN A 516 -15.17 9.43 24.89
CA ASN A 516 -14.38 8.64 25.85
C ASN A 516 -14.60 7.12 25.74
N LEU A 517 -13.72 6.36 26.38
CA LEU A 517 -13.82 4.92 26.57
C LEU A 517 -14.28 4.58 27.99
N PHE A 518 -15.23 3.67 28.10
CA PHE A 518 -15.73 3.14 29.37
C PHE A 518 -15.47 1.65 29.47
N THR A 519 -15.14 1.17 30.67
CA THR A 519 -15.14 -0.25 31.01
C THR A 519 -16.32 -0.53 31.94
N VAL A 520 -17.11 -1.54 31.60
CA VAL A 520 -18.25 -2.01 32.39
C VAL A 520 -17.91 -3.36 32.99
N SER A 521 -17.95 -3.43 34.32
CA SER A 521 -17.76 -4.65 35.10
C SER A 521 -18.62 -4.58 36.35
N ASN A 522 -19.12 -5.72 36.84
CA ASN A 522 -20.04 -5.78 38.00
C ASN A 522 -21.20 -4.78 37.89
N ASP A 523 -21.78 -4.66 36.69
CA ASP A 523 -22.86 -3.73 36.36
C ASP A 523 -22.57 -2.26 36.72
N ARG A 524 -21.30 -1.85 36.61
CA ARG A 524 -20.83 -0.47 36.83
C ARG A 524 -19.91 -0.03 35.71
N ALA A 525 -20.14 1.17 35.18
CA ALA A 525 -19.29 1.81 34.20
C ALA A 525 -18.22 2.67 34.87
N VAL A 526 -16.97 2.55 34.40
CA VAL A 526 -15.83 3.36 34.82
C VAL A 526 -15.21 3.98 33.58
N ALA A 527 -15.08 5.30 33.56
CA ALA A 527 -14.38 6.02 32.50
C ALA A 527 -12.88 5.70 32.54
N ARG A 528 -12.27 5.56 31.37
CA ARG A 528 -10.81 5.45 31.21
C ARG A 528 -10.25 6.78 30.75
N GLU A 529 -8.96 7.00 31.00
CA GLU A 529 -8.23 8.11 30.40
C GLU A 529 -7.94 7.76 28.94
N TYR A 530 -8.57 8.46 28.01
CA TYR A 530 -8.48 8.21 26.57
C TYR A 530 -8.52 9.55 25.82
N PRO A 531 -7.71 9.75 24.76
CA PRO A 531 -7.57 11.05 24.09
C PRO A 531 -8.81 11.51 23.31
N ALA A 532 -9.83 10.66 23.16
CA ALA A 532 -11.09 11.05 22.53
C ALA A 532 -11.78 12.24 23.20
N LYS A 533 -11.47 12.53 24.47
CA LYS A 533 -12.05 13.67 25.18
C LYS A 533 -11.65 15.01 24.54
N ASP A 534 -10.42 15.10 24.06
CA ASP A 534 -9.89 16.31 23.43
C ASP A 534 -10.33 16.43 21.98
N MET A 535 -10.69 15.31 21.34
CA MET A 535 -11.15 15.26 19.96
C MET A 535 -12.33 14.31 19.75
N PRO A 536 -13.55 14.68 20.20
CA PRO A 536 -14.73 13.85 20.04
C PRO A 536 -15.10 13.63 18.57
N SER A 537 -15.44 12.40 18.19
CA SER A 537 -15.85 12.06 16.83
C SER A 537 -16.72 10.82 16.76
N ILE A 538 -17.71 10.83 15.87
CA ILE A 538 -18.57 9.67 15.53
C ILE A 538 -17.77 8.46 15.01
N TYR A 539 -16.53 8.69 14.60
CA TYR A 539 -15.64 7.69 14.02
C TYR A 539 -14.72 7.01 15.04
N ASN A 540 -14.59 7.56 16.24
CA ASN A 540 -13.79 6.95 17.29
C ASN A 540 -14.43 5.65 17.79
N GLY A 541 -13.64 4.61 18.08
CA GLY A 541 -14.12 3.37 18.70
C GLY A 541 -14.99 2.45 17.83
N GLN A 542 -15.10 2.72 16.53
CA GLN A 542 -15.85 1.85 15.63
C GLN A 542 -15.14 0.52 15.36
N ALA A 543 -13.81 0.49 15.47
CA ALA A 543 -13.02 -0.73 15.41
C ALA A 543 -12.44 -1.02 16.80
N MET A 544 -12.73 -2.21 17.31
CA MET A 544 -12.16 -2.74 18.54
C MET A 544 -11.69 -4.18 18.29
N ILE A 545 -10.38 -4.38 18.28
CA ILE A 545 -9.74 -5.61 17.79
C ILE A 545 -9.06 -6.31 18.97
N ILE A 546 -9.42 -7.56 19.21
CA ILE A 546 -8.79 -8.40 20.22
C ILE A 546 -7.65 -9.19 19.56
N ALA A 547 -6.44 -9.13 20.12
CA ALA A 547 -5.25 -9.80 19.59
C ALA A 547 -4.49 -10.56 20.69
N GLY A 548 -5.17 -11.50 21.36
CA GLY A 548 -4.69 -12.07 22.62
C GLY A 548 -5.05 -11.16 23.78
N ASP A 549 -4.08 -10.78 24.62
CA ASP A 549 -4.31 -9.86 25.75
C ASP A 549 -4.60 -8.40 25.35
N PRO A 550 -3.93 -7.82 24.33
CA PRO A 550 -4.21 -6.46 23.89
C PRO A 550 -5.59 -6.29 23.26
N LEU A 551 -6.25 -5.18 23.64
CA LEU A 551 -7.39 -4.64 22.92
C LEU A 551 -6.95 -3.41 22.14
N TYR A 552 -7.00 -3.47 20.80
CA TYR A 552 -6.77 -2.32 19.95
C TYR A 552 -8.08 -1.57 19.71
N ILE A 553 -8.04 -0.25 19.70
CA ILE A 553 -9.20 0.63 19.65
C ILE A 553 -8.93 1.76 18.66
N SER A 554 -9.86 2.01 17.74
CA SER A 554 -9.70 3.11 16.79
C SER A 554 -9.82 4.49 17.45
N PHE A 555 -8.94 5.40 17.06
CA PHE A 555 -9.00 6.80 17.41
C PHE A 555 -8.61 7.62 16.18
N GLN A 556 -9.58 8.29 15.57
CA GLN A 556 -9.41 8.99 14.30
C GLN A 556 -8.73 8.11 13.22
N THR A 557 -7.57 8.53 12.74
CA THR A 557 -6.73 7.86 11.72
C THR A 557 -5.72 6.89 12.34
N ASN A 558 -5.80 6.68 13.65
CA ASN A 558 -4.84 5.92 14.42
C ASN A 558 -5.51 4.74 15.14
N LEU A 559 -4.67 3.82 15.60
CA LEU A 559 -5.06 2.69 16.43
C LEU A 559 -4.33 2.78 17.76
N MET A 560 -5.09 2.80 18.85
CA MET A 560 -4.55 2.77 20.21
C MET A 560 -4.58 1.33 20.71
N GLN A 561 -3.65 0.97 21.60
CA GLN A 561 -3.56 -0.36 22.18
C GLN A 561 -3.75 -0.26 23.70
N LEU A 562 -4.66 -1.05 24.24
CA LEU A 562 -4.88 -1.22 25.66
C LEU A 562 -4.32 -2.57 26.12
N ILE A 563 -3.30 -2.54 26.98
CA ILE A 563 -2.72 -3.74 27.63
C ILE A 563 -2.59 -3.48 29.13
N GLY A 564 -3.08 -4.39 29.97
CA GLY A 564 -2.89 -4.29 31.43
C GLY A 564 -3.42 -3.00 32.06
N GLY A 565 -4.35 -2.30 31.40
CA GLY A 565 -4.88 -1.00 31.83
C GLY A 565 -4.14 0.22 31.29
N THR A 566 -2.99 0.05 30.62
CA THR A 566 -2.25 1.13 29.96
C THR A 566 -2.68 1.27 28.51
N ILE A 567 -2.90 2.50 28.08
CA ILE A 567 -3.21 2.84 26.69
C ILE A 567 -1.96 3.43 26.04
N SER A 568 -1.54 2.87 24.91
CA SER A 568 -0.39 3.32 24.12
C SER A 568 -0.73 3.48 22.64
N ASP A 569 0.10 4.23 21.94
CA ASP A 569 -0.03 4.50 20.50
C ASP A 569 0.70 3.43 19.67
N THR A 570 0.04 2.91 18.62
CA THR A 570 0.65 2.00 17.62
C THR A 570 1.35 2.73 16.47
N ARG A 571 1.30 4.06 16.46
CA ARG A 571 1.95 4.94 15.48
C ARG A 571 1.46 4.71 14.04
N LEU A 572 0.21 4.25 13.86
CA LEU A 572 -0.38 4.06 12.53
C LEU A 572 -0.41 5.37 11.73
N TRP A 573 -0.67 6.49 12.40
CA TRP A 573 -0.64 7.83 11.79
C TRP A 573 0.75 8.26 11.31
N LEU A 574 1.84 7.72 11.88
CA LEU A 574 3.22 7.97 11.44
C LEU A 574 3.61 7.15 10.20
N SER A 575 2.69 6.35 9.66
CA SER A 575 2.91 5.66 8.38
C SER A 575 3.05 6.61 7.19
N ASN A 576 2.91 7.94 7.38
CA ASN A 576 3.03 9.01 6.38
C ASN A 576 2.22 8.72 5.11
N LEU A 577 0.96 8.33 5.29
CA LEU A 577 0.01 8.20 4.17
C LEU A 577 -0.11 9.53 3.45
N PRO A 578 0.00 9.54 2.09
CA PRO A 578 -0.37 10.71 1.31
C PRO A 578 -1.76 11.19 1.73
N ALA A 579 -2.02 12.50 1.66
CA ALA A 579 -3.27 13.08 2.16
C ALA A 579 -4.53 12.39 1.59
N THR A 580 -4.48 11.97 0.32
CA THR A 580 -5.55 11.24 -0.38
C THR A 580 -5.72 9.79 0.07
N ARG A 581 -4.90 9.29 1.00
CA ARG A 581 -4.92 7.91 1.52
C ARG A 581 -5.03 7.84 3.03
N VAL A 582 -4.96 8.97 3.71
CA VAL A 582 -5.25 9.04 5.13
C VAL A 582 -6.74 8.81 5.33
N GLY A 583 -7.09 7.93 6.27
CA GLY A 583 -8.47 7.54 6.50
C GLY A 583 -8.74 7.18 7.95
N TYR A 584 -10.02 7.15 8.31
CA TYR A 584 -10.42 6.68 9.64
C TYR A 584 -10.25 5.17 9.74
N VAL A 585 -9.87 4.68 10.92
CA VAL A 585 -9.89 3.24 11.18
C VAL A 585 -11.34 2.79 11.43
N ARG A 586 -11.87 1.93 10.56
CA ARG A 586 -13.30 1.57 10.54
C ARG A 586 -13.60 0.13 10.93
N GLY A 587 -12.64 -0.76 10.74
CA GLY A 587 -12.77 -2.18 11.04
C GLY A 587 -11.39 -2.80 11.17
N GLY A 588 -11.34 -4.01 11.73
CA GLY A 588 -10.10 -4.73 11.91
C GLY A 588 -10.31 -6.08 12.55
N ILE A 589 -9.32 -6.95 12.39
CA ILE A 589 -9.32 -8.29 12.97
C ILE A 589 -7.89 -8.72 13.27
N SER A 590 -7.71 -9.55 14.29
CA SER A 590 -6.43 -10.24 14.52
C SER A 590 -6.57 -11.71 14.15
N ALA A 591 -5.56 -12.24 13.48
CA ALA A 591 -5.48 -13.65 13.13
C ALA A 591 -4.03 -14.09 12.92
N LEU A 592 -3.70 -15.31 13.35
CA LEU A 592 -2.35 -15.91 13.20
C LEU A 592 -1.18 -15.01 13.64
N GLY A 593 -1.40 -14.15 14.65
CA GLY A 593 -0.40 -13.20 15.16
C GLY A 593 -0.32 -11.87 14.41
N TRP A 594 -1.09 -11.69 13.33
CA TRP A 594 -1.25 -10.42 12.63
C TRP A 594 -2.41 -9.60 13.19
N VAL A 595 -2.34 -8.29 13.00
CA VAL A 595 -3.46 -7.36 13.20
C VAL A 595 -3.70 -6.63 11.89
N PHE A 596 -4.91 -6.80 11.34
CA PHE A 596 -5.36 -6.16 10.11
C PHE A 596 -6.30 -5.01 10.44
N VAL A 597 -6.15 -3.90 9.71
CA VAL A 597 -6.92 -2.68 9.94
C VAL A 597 -7.40 -2.12 8.62
N ALA A 598 -8.71 -1.87 8.52
CA ALA A 598 -9.34 -1.16 7.41
C ALA A 598 -9.25 0.36 7.62
N LEU A 599 -8.51 1.03 6.73
CA LEU A 599 -8.44 2.48 6.63
C LEU A 599 -9.37 2.99 5.53
N ASP A 600 -10.37 3.78 5.93
CA ASP A 600 -11.37 4.36 5.05
C ASP A 600 -11.02 5.82 4.73
N ALA A 601 -10.46 6.03 3.54
CA ALA A 601 -10.06 7.34 3.04
C ALA A 601 -11.24 8.16 2.46
N GLY A 602 -12.47 7.68 2.59
CA GLY A 602 -13.66 8.36 2.05
C GLY A 602 -13.82 8.21 0.54
N VAL A 603 -14.68 9.05 -0.06
CA VAL A 603 -15.05 8.98 -1.48
C VAL A 603 -14.03 9.64 -2.42
N GLU A 604 -13.21 10.56 -1.89
CA GLU A 604 -12.17 11.27 -2.65
C GLU A 604 -10.78 10.64 -2.47
N GLY A 605 -10.66 9.66 -1.57
CA GLY A 605 -9.40 9.02 -1.22
C GLY A 605 -9.32 7.56 -1.65
N THR A 606 -8.12 6.99 -1.60
CA THR A 606 -7.86 5.56 -1.82
C THR A 606 -7.70 4.87 -0.47
N SER A 607 -8.65 3.99 -0.15
CA SER A 607 -8.66 3.23 1.11
C SER A 607 -7.64 2.09 1.10
N SER A 608 -7.24 1.59 2.26
CA SER A 608 -6.20 0.55 2.38
C SER A 608 -6.48 -0.43 3.52
N VAL A 609 -5.93 -1.64 3.43
CA VAL A 609 -5.76 -2.53 4.58
C VAL A 609 -4.32 -2.48 5.03
N MET A 610 -4.13 -2.11 6.29
CA MET A 610 -2.81 -2.10 6.94
C MET A 610 -2.65 -3.36 7.78
N ILE A 611 -1.45 -3.92 7.77
CA ILE A 611 -1.06 -5.06 8.58
C ILE A 611 0.04 -4.64 9.55
N TRP A 612 -0.13 -5.00 10.83
CA TRP A 612 0.85 -4.76 11.89
C TRP A 612 1.79 -5.95 12.02
N SER A 613 3.09 -5.66 12.06
CA SER A 613 4.11 -6.61 12.48
C SER A 613 4.39 -6.44 13.97
N ASN A 614 4.11 -7.47 14.78
CA ASN A 614 4.48 -7.47 16.19
C ASN A 614 6.01 -7.56 16.42
N GLU A 615 6.74 -8.22 15.52
CA GLU A 615 8.20 -8.37 15.63
C GLU A 615 8.92 -7.03 15.45
N THR A 616 8.44 -6.20 14.52
CA THR A 616 9.14 -4.98 14.08
C THR A 616 8.41 -3.70 14.45
N GLN A 617 7.25 -3.83 15.12
CA GLN A 617 6.41 -2.75 15.60
C GLN A 617 6.14 -1.69 14.52
N SER A 618 5.75 -2.17 13.35
CA SER A 618 5.63 -1.35 12.14
C SER A 618 4.40 -1.74 11.30
N TRP A 619 3.91 -0.75 10.55
CA TRP A 619 2.76 -0.89 9.67
C TRP A 619 3.18 -1.02 8.22
N HIS A 620 2.55 -1.98 7.54
CA HIS A 620 2.72 -2.23 6.13
C HIS A 620 1.36 -2.23 5.44
N GLU A 621 1.30 -1.82 4.17
CA GLU A 621 0.07 -1.97 3.39
C GLU A 621 -0.01 -3.42 2.87
N CYS A 622 -1.14 -4.09 3.12
CA CYS A 622 -1.40 -5.44 2.63
C CYS A 622 -2.22 -5.42 1.33
N LEU A 623 -3.12 -4.44 1.22
CA LEU A 623 -4.05 -4.25 0.12
C LEU A 623 -4.37 -2.77 -0.03
N ARG A 624 -4.45 -2.29 -1.27
CA ARG A 624 -4.94 -0.95 -1.61
C ARG A 624 -6.26 -1.05 -2.36
N GLY A 625 -7.15 -0.09 -2.14
CA GLY A 625 -8.32 0.10 -2.99
C GLY A 625 -7.90 0.22 -4.45
N PHE A 626 -8.56 -0.54 -5.34
CA PHE A 626 -8.18 -0.58 -6.75
C PHE A 626 -8.49 0.73 -7.49
N GLU A 627 -9.31 1.61 -6.90
CA GLU A 627 -9.70 2.92 -7.42
C GLU A 627 -9.97 3.90 -6.26
N VAL A 628 -9.95 5.20 -6.56
CA VAL A 628 -10.42 6.27 -5.65
C VAL A 628 -11.90 6.07 -5.31
N GLY A 629 -12.28 6.31 -4.07
CA GLY A 629 -13.68 6.22 -3.61
C GLY A 629 -14.17 4.79 -3.33
N ARG A 630 -13.38 3.76 -3.67
CA ARG A 630 -13.61 2.37 -3.24
C ARG A 630 -13.26 2.22 -1.75
N ARG A 631 -14.22 2.58 -0.89
CA ARG A 631 -14.06 2.59 0.57
C ARG A 631 -13.84 1.18 1.11
N ILE A 632 -12.91 1.04 2.05
CA ILE A 632 -12.63 -0.20 2.80
C ILE A 632 -13.00 0.03 4.26
N ARG A 633 -14.01 -0.68 4.77
CA ARG A 633 -14.58 -0.43 6.12
C ARG A 633 -14.58 -1.64 7.03
N SER A 634 -14.37 -2.84 6.50
CA SER A 634 -14.45 -4.09 7.25
C SER A 634 -13.44 -5.08 6.72
N VAL A 635 -12.81 -5.83 7.62
CA VAL A 635 -11.96 -6.99 7.31
C VAL A 635 -12.34 -8.12 8.25
N PHE A 636 -12.35 -9.35 7.74
CA PHE A 636 -12.80 -10.51 8.49
C PHE A 636 -12.00 -11.77 8.13
N TRP A 637 -11.68 -12.56 9.13
CA TRP A 637 -10.85 -13.75 8.99
C TRP A 637 -11.71 -15.00 9.01
N GLN A 638 -11.58 -15.82 7.96
CA GLN A 638 -12.20 -17.14 7.85
C GLN A 638 -11.12 -18.21 8.02
N PRO A 639 -11.07 -18.94 9.16
CA PRO A 639 -9.98 -19.88 9.46
C PRO A 639 -9.82 -21.04 8.48
N ASN A 640 -10.95 -21.57 7.97
CA ASN A 640 -11.02 -22.74 7.08
C ASN A 640 -10.14 -23.91 7.56
N ASP A 641 -10.53 -24.61 8.63
CA ASP A 641 -9.67 -25.55 9.40
C ASP A 641 -9.02 -26.70 8.61
N GLU A 642 -9.47 -26.99 7.39
CA GLU A 642 -8.97 -28.03 6.50
C GLU A 642 -8.23 -27.50 5.25
N THR A 643 -8.27 -26.19 5.00
CA THR A 643 -7.58 -25.56 3.86
C THR A 643 -6.99 -24.20 4.26
N ASN A 644 -6.52 -23.40 3.31
CA ASN A 644 -5.99 -22.10 3.64
C ASN A 644 -7.08 -21.11 4.10
N PRO A 645 -6.80 -20.32 5.16
CA PRO A 645 -7.71 -19.28 5.63
C PRO A 645 -7.92 -18.18 4.59
N PHE A 646 -9.09 -17.56 4.63
CA PHE A 646 -9.39 -16.38 3.83
C PHE A 646 -9.40 -15.12 4.69
N LEU A 647 -8.72 -14.07 4.23
CA LEU A 647 -8.95 -12.71 4.71
C LEU A 647 -9.95 -12.05 3.77
N TRP A 648 -11.19 -11.90 4.22
CA TRP A 648 -12.23 -11.14 3.53
C TRP A 648 -12.06 -9.65 3.81
N THR A 649 -12.11 -8.83 2.77
CA THR A 649 -12.03 -7.37 2.85
C THR A 649 -13.23 -6.76 2.15
N GLU A 650 -13.96 -5.88 2.84
CA GLU A 650 -14.98 -5.04 2.23
C GLU A 650 -14.31 -3.98 1.36
N ILE A 651 -14.73 -3.86 0.10
CA ILE A 651 -14.28 -2.81 -0.80
C ILE A 651 -15.44 -2.36 -1.69
N GLY A 652 -15.76 -1.06 -1.69
CA GLY A 652 -16.79 -0.50 -2.58
C GLY A 652 -18.21 -1.08 -2.38
N GLY A 653 -18.52 -1.61 -1.18
CA GLY A 653 -19.82 -2.26 -0.92
C GLY A 653 -19.89 -3.74 -1.31
N GLU A 654 -18.77 -4.36 -1.65
CA GLU A 654 -18.60 -5.78 -1.94
C GLU A 654 -17.55 -6.43 -1.05
N LEU A 655 -17.32 -7.73 -1.20
CA LEU A 655 -16.21 -8.44 -0.56
C LEU A 655 -15.21 -8.92 -1.60
N ILE A 656 -13.92 -8.78 -1.29
CA ILE A 656 -12.83 -9.54 -1.89
C ILE A 656 -12.21 -10.45 -0.82
N TYR A 657 -11.45 -11.47 -1.23
CA TYR A 657 -10.68 -12.30 -0.31
C TYR A 657 -9.26 -12.55 -0.81
N GLN A 658 -8.33 -12.63 0.13
CA GLN A 658 -6.98 -13.15 -0.10
C GLN A 658 -6.85 -14.51 0.60
N VAL A 659 -6.21 -15.48 -0.08
CA VAL A 659 -5.93 -16.80 0.50
C VAL A 659 -4.62 -16.71 1.26
N PHE A 660 -4.69 -16.78 2.59
CA PHE A 660 -3.52 -16.67 3.46
C PHE A 660 -2.90 -18.04 3.73
N PRO A 661 -1.56 -18.11 3.86
CA PRO A 661 -0.90 -19.33 4.31
C PRO A 661 -1.26 -19.61 5.77
N ARG A 662 -1.17 -20.88 6.19
CA ARG A 662 -1.26 -21.28 7.60
C ARG A 662 -0.02 -20.96 8.41
N THR A 663 1.09 -20.68 7.73
CA THR A 663 2.35 -20.28 8.32
C THR A 663 2.60 -18.79 8.04
N PRO A 664 3.34 -18.07 8.89
CA PRO A 664 3.50 -16.61 8.73
C PRO A 664 4.36 -16.19 7.53
N ARG A 665 4.79 -17.12 6.67
CA ARG A 665 5.67 -16.86 5.52
C ARG A 665 5.02 -17.35 4.22
N PRO A 666 4.31 -16.47 3.47
CA PRO A 666 3.63 -16.85 2.23
C PRO A 666 4.52 -17.56 1.21
N ILE A 667 5.76 -17.09 1.04
CA ILE A 667 6.77 -17.67 0.13
C ILE A 667 6.99 -19.19 0.30
N ASN A 668 6.75 -19.73 1.50
CA ASN A 668 7.01 -21.15 1.78
C ASN A 668 5.79 -22.04 1.54
N ASP A 669 4.65 -21.46 1.14
CA ASP A 669 3.40 -22.19 0.94
C ASP A 669 3.08 -22.29 -0.57
N PRO A 670 3.18 -23.47 -1.20
CA PRO A 670 2.94 -23.61 -2.64
C PRO A 670 1.47 -23.41 -3.03
N SER A 671 0.55 -23.35 -2.06
CA SER A 671 -0.88 -23.19 -2.32
C SER A 671 -1.36 -21.74 -2.31
N VAL A 672 -0.50 -20.78 -1.96
CA VAL A 672 -0.82 -19.36 -2.10
C VAL A 672 -0.49 -18.85 -3.49
N GLN A 673 -1.22 -17.83 -3.92
CA GLN A 673 -0.98 -17.13 -5.17
C GLN A 673 -0.67 -15.67 -4.91
N TYR A 674 -0.02 -15.01 -5.86
CA TYR A 674 0.50 -13.66 -5.76
C TYR A 674 -0.06 -12.75 -6.85
N MET A 675 -0.19 -11.47 -6.51
CA MET A 675 -0.54 -10.43 -7.47
C MET A 675 0.44 -10.39 -8.65
N PRO A 676 -0.03 -10.13 -9.88
CA PRO A 676 0.80 -10.16 -11.09
C PRO A 676 1.81 -9.00 -11.16
N GLU A 677 1.52 -7.88 -10.49
CA GLU A 677 2.42 -6.73 -10.38
C GLU A 677 2.37 -6.18 -8.95
N CYS A 678 3.53 -5.77 -8.43
CA CYS A 678 3.61 -4.94 -7.23
C CYS A 678 4.63 -3.82 -7.39
N VAL A 679 4.47 -2.77 -6.58
CA VAL A 679 5.32 -1.57 -6.61
C VAL A 679 5.93 -1.35 -5.24
N LEU A 680 7.24 -1.15 -5.20
CA LEU A 680 7.99 -0.74 -4.02
C LEU A 680 8.71 0.59 -4.32
N GLU A 681 8.32 1.65 -3.63
CA GLU A 681 8.97 2.95 -3.68
C GLU A 681 9.88 3.12 -2.46
N LEU A 682 11.16 3.33 -2.71
CA LEU A 682 12.15 3.47 -1.65
C LEU A 682 12.18 4.89 -1.07
N SER A 683 12.86 5.03 0.06
CA SER A 683 13.18 6.35 0.61
C SER A 683 14.12 7.12 -0.31
N THR A 684 14.06 8.45 -0.25
CA THR A 684 14.92 9.33 -1.04
C THR A 684 16.36 9.26 -0.57
N ILE A 685 17.28 8.96 -1.48
CA ILE A 685 18.72 9.02 -1.24
C ILE A 685 19.15 10.49 -1.38
N ASP A 686 19.37 11.15 -0.23
CA ASP A 686 19.75 12.57 -0.10
C ASP A 686 20.79 12.71 1.02
N LEU A 687 22.02 12.26 0.75
CA LEU A 687 23.03 12.07 1.80
C LEU A 687 23.77 13.36 2.21
N ASN A 688 23.77 14.40 1.36
CA ASN A 688 24.37 15.72 1.61
C ASN A 688 24.04 16.74 0.48
N THR A 689 24.47 17.98 0.67
CA THR A 689 24.18 19.13 -0.22
C THR A 689 24.91 19.12 -1.57
N ASN A 690 25.97 18.31 -1.70
CA ASN A 690 26.80 18.31 -2.90
C ASN A 690 26.13 17.53 -4.05
N PRO A 691 26.33 17.97 -5.30
CA PRO A 691 25.89 17.22 -6.47
C PRO A 691 26.64 15.88 -6.56
N LYS A 692 25.90 14.85 -6.93
CA LYS A 692 26.36 13.47 -7.06
C LYS A 692 26.14 13.00 -8.49
N PHE A 693 26.89 11.96 -8.84
CA PHE A 693 26.58 11.10 -9.97
C PHE A 693 26.08 9.78 -9.42
N PHE A 694 24.89 9.38 -9.83
CA PHE A 694 24.32 8.06 -9.53
C PHE A 694 24.69 7.14 -10.69
N GLY A 695 25.56 6.17 -10.41
CA GLY A 695 26.15 5.33 -11.44
C GLY A 695 25.33 4.08 -11.70
N LYS A 696 25.29 3.18 -10.73
CA LYS A 696 24.83 1.81 -10.92
C LYS A 696 23.90 1.37 -9.80
N LEU A 697 22.79 0.74 -10.16
CA LEU A 697 21.90 0.05 -9.23
C LEU A 697 22.02 -1.45 -9.45
N SER A 698 22.34 -2.18 -8.38
CA SER A 698 22.44 -3.65 -8.39
C SER A 698 21.44 -4.24 -7.40
N ALA A 699 20.90 -5.41 -7.72
CA ALA A 699 19.96 -6.11 -6.86
C ALA A 699 20.31 -7.60 -6.74
N VAL A 700 20.05 -8.15 -5.54
CA VAL A 700 20.05 -9.59 -5.30
C VAL A 700 18.60 -10.06 -5.33
N THR A 701 18.30 -10.96 -6.26
CA THR A 701 16.92 -11.38 -6.60
C THR A 701 16.78 -12.90 -6.65
N LYS A 702 15.53 -13.38 -6.67
CA LYS A 702 15.19 -14.76 -7.02
C LYS A 702 14.05 -14.80 -8.03
N ASN A 703 14.01 -15.90 -8.77
CA ASN A 703 12.96 -16.28 -9.72
C ASN A 703 12.89 -15.40 -10.98
N LEU A 704 13.93 -14.60 -11.31
CA LEU A 704 13.91 -13.80 -12.55
C LEU A 704 14.37 -14.60 -13.78
N SER A 705 15.25 -15.59 -13.60
CA SER A 705 15.79 -16.42 -14.68
C SER A 705 14.79 -17.41 -15.30
N ASP A 706 13.62 -17.58 -14.68
CA ASP A 706 12.53 -18.43 -15.17
C ASP A 706 11.56 -17.58 -16.00
N SER A 707 11.06 -18.12 -17.12
CA SER A 707 10.30 -17.34 -18.11
C SER A 707 9.12 -16.56 -17.51
N GLY A 708 9.09 -15.24 -17.73
CA GLY A 708 7.92 -14.39 -17.49
C GLY A 708 7.87 -13.70 -16.11
N MET A 709 9.02 -13.52 -15.46
CA MET A 709 9.19 -12.70 -14.25
C MET A 709 10.29 -11.66 -14.47
N GLU A 710 10.06 -10.43 -14.01
CA GLU A 710 10.99 -9.31 -14.23
C GLU A 710 10.79 -8.21 -13.18
N ILE A 711 11.82 -7.40 -12.93
CA ILE A 711 11.73 -6.22 -12.05
C ILE A 711 12.09 -4.97 -12.84
N PHE A 712 11.09 -4.16 -13.18
CA PHE A 712 11.33 -2.84 -13.78
C PHE A 712 11.87 -1.89 -12.73
N VAL A 713 12.87 -1.11 -13.12
CA VAL A 713 13.47 -0.06 -12.29
C VAL A 713 13.12 1.29 -12.88
N ASP A 714 12.45 2.10 -12.07
CA ASP A 714 12.24 3.52 -12.35
C ASP A 714 12.88 4.38 -11.26
N TYR A 715 13.10 5.66 -11.52
CA TYR A 715 13.60 6.60 -10.53
C TYR A 715 13.03 8.02 -10.69
N GLN A 716 13.02 8.76 -9.59
CA GLN A 716 12.82 10.21 -9.55
C GLN A 716 14.12 10.91 -9.17
N MET A 717 14.30 12.15 -9.63
CA MET A 717 15.49 12.95 -9.32
C MET A 717 15.13 14.40 -8.98
N ASP A 718 15.86 14.98 -8.03
CA ASP A 718 15.73 16.37 -7.59
C ASP A 718 14.27 16.84 -7.42
N ASN A 719 13.82 17.79 -8.25
CA ASN A 719 12.49 18.41 -8.17
C ASN A 719 11.34 17.45 -8.52
N TYR A 720 11.63 16.29 -9.12
CA TYR A 720 10.62 15.28 -9.41
C TYR A 720 10.37 14.35 -8.23
N VAL A 721 11.24 14.34 -7.21
CA VAL A 721 11.05 13.51 -6.01
C VAL A 721 9.76 13.91 -5.30
N GLY A 722 8.87 12.95 -5.11
CA GLY A 722 7.54 13.17 -4.51
C GLY A 722 6.46 13.63 -5.51
N GLY A 723 6.84 13.84 -6.79
CA GLY A 723 5.89 14.09 -7.88
C GLY A 723 5.39 12.82 -8.56
N SER A 724 4.78 12.98 -9.74
CA SER A 724 4.27 11.87 -10.57
C SER A 724 5.20 11.48 -11.73
N THR A 725 6.27 12.24 -11.96
CA THR A 725 7.21 12.00 -13.06
C THR A 725 8.23 10.94 -12.68
N TRP A 726 8.21 9.81 -13.37
CA TRP A 726 9.16 8.71 -13.22
C TRP A 726 9.97 8.51 -14.51
N PHE A 727 11.28 8.26 -14.35
CA PHE A 727 12.18 7.92 -15.44
C PHE A 727 12.50 6.43 -15.38
N GLN A 728 12.37 5.73 -16.50
CA GLN A 728 12.73 4.31 -16.58
C GLN A 728 14.26 4.18 -16.67
N ALA A 729 14.85 3.33 -15.83
CA ALA A 729 16.28 2.99 -15.89
C ALA A 729 16.53 1.72 -16.71
N GLY A 730 15.70 0.69 -16.51
CA GLY A 730 15.87 -0.61 -17.14
C GLY A 730 15.05 -1.68 -16.43
N THR A 731 15.40 -2.94 -16.66
CA THR A 731 14.70 -4.10 -16.08
C THR A 731 15.72 -5.13 -15.62
N PHE A 732 15.58 -5.62 -14.38
CA PHE A 732 16.32 -6.80 -13.94
C PHE A 732 15.61 -8.05 -14.45
N VAL A 733 16.38 -8.93 -15.08
CA VAL A 733 15.90 -10.16 -15.72
C VAL A 733 16.70 -11.39 -15.27
N GLU A 734 17.79 -11.21 -14.53
CA GLU A 734 18.62 -12.32 -14.05
C GLU A 734 18.65 -12.42 -12.51
N SER A 735 18.79 -13.66 -12.02
CA SER A 735 19.01 -14.00 -10.61
C SER A 735 20.25 -14.90 -10.50
N PRO A 736 21.04 -14.84 -9.41
CA PRO A 736 20.77 -14.11 -8.18
C PRO A 736 21.15 -12.63 -8.21
N GLU A 737 21.95 -12.18 -9.17
CA GLU A 737 22.44 -10.80 -9.23
C GLU A 737 22.24 -10.22 -10.63
N ASP A 738 21.76 -8.98 -10.68
CA ASP A 738 21.63 -8.21 -11.92
C ASP A 738 21.86 -6.73 -11.60
N SER A 739 22.25 -5.95 -12.60
CA SER A 739 22.62 -4.55 -12.42
C SER A 739 22.33 -3.68 -13.62
N ILE A 740 21.87 -2.46 -13.35
CA ILE A 740 21.48 -1.47 -14.36
C ILE A 740 22.27 -0.18 -14.13
N GLU A 741 22.72 0.42 -15.23
CA GLU A 741 23.32 1.75 -15.21
C GLU A 741 22.22 2.82 -15.11
N ILE A 742 22.30 3.67 -14.10
CA ILE A 742 21.47 4.88 -13.98
C ILE A 742 22.11 6.03 -14.75
N GLY A 743 23.43 6.21 -14.59
CA GLY A 743 24.23 7.14 -15.40
C GLY A 743 23.88 8.63 -15.28
N VAL A 744 23.25 9.08 -14.18
CA VAL A 744 22.79 10.49 -14.04
C VAL A 744 23.69 11.31 -13.13
N GLY A 745 24.23 12.40 -13.68
CA GLY A 745 25.11 13.34 -12.97
C GLY A 745 24.44 14.65 -12.55
N ASN A 746 25.14 15.40 -11.69
CA ASN A 746 24.71 16.71 -11.20
C ASN A 746 23.33 16.67 -10.50
N LYS A 747 23.05 15.59 -9.78
CA LYS A 747 21.82 15.38 -9.02
C LYS A 747 22.11 15.38 -7.53
N ARG A 748 21.19 15.91 -6.71
CA ARG A 748 21.33 15.91 -5.25
C ARG A 748 20.54 14.78 -4.61
N LYS A 749 19.34 14.52 -5.15
CA LYS A 749 18.40 13.54 -4.63
C LYS A 749 18.00 12.55 -5.70
N LEU A 750 17.88 11.28 -5.33
CA LEU A 750 17.31 10.24 -6.18
C LEU A 750 16.42 9.30 -5.36
N ARG A 751 15.28 8.92 -5.92
CA ARG A 751 14.36 7.93 -5.34
C ARG A 751 14.12 6.79 -6.33
N PRO A 752 14.60 5.57 -6.06
CA PRO A 752 14.30 4.42 -6.90
C PRO A 752 12.91 3.81 -6.59
N ARG A 753 12.33 3.18 -7.61
CA ARG A 753 11.12 2.37 -7.54
C ARG A 753 11.33 1.06 -8.27
N PHE A 754 10.90 -0.02 -7.64
CA PHE A 754 10.88 -1.36 -8.21
C PHE A 754 9.44 -1.75 -8.54
N ARG A 755 9.18 -2.15 -9.79
CA ARG A 755 7.91 -2.77 -10.19
C ARG A 755 8.18 -4.23 -10.52
N MET A 756 7.78 -5.12 -9.62
CA MET A 756 8.07 -6.54 -9.71
C MET A 756 6.88 -7.25 -10.34
N ASN A 757 7.12 -7.96 -11.43
CA ASN A 757 6.08 -8.63 -12.23
C ASN A 757 6.25 -10.15 -12.26
N THR A 758 5.12 -10.85 -12.27
CA THR A 758 5.04 -12.28 -12.55
C THR A 758 3.88 -12.59 -13.47
N SER A 759 4.15 -13.42 -14.47
CA SER A 759 3.11 -14.05 -15.30
C SER A 759 2.61 -15.37 -14.71
N VAL A 760 3.25 -15.89 -13.65
CA VAL A 760 2.92 -17.16 -12.98
C VAL A 760 2.48 -16.87 -11.55
N SER A 761 1.18 -16.95 -11.29
CA SER A 761 0.62 -16.52 -10.00
C SER A 761 1.11 -17.32 -8.79
N THR A 762 1.70 -18.50 -8.96
CA THR A 762 2.25 -19.31 -7.86
C THR A 762 3.73 -19.02 -7.56
N THR A 763 4.43 -18.29 -8.44
CA THR A 763 5.87 -18.01 -8.29
C THR A 763 6.10 -16.50 -8.41
N PRO A 764 6.44 -15.82 -7.30
CA PRO A 764 6.69 -14.39 -7.32
C PRO A 764 8.18 -14.08 -7.59
N PRO A 765 8.52 -12.96 -8.26
CA PRO A 765 9.85 -12.38 -8.15
C PRO A 765 10.11 -11.95 -6.70
N ILE A 766 11.33 -12.18 -6.22
CA ILE A 766 11.72 -11.80 -4.85
C ILE A 766 12.95 -10.90 -4.91
N LEU A 767 12.83 -9.72 -4.31
CA LEU A 767 13.94 -8.80 -4.06
C LEU A 767 14.45 -9.01 -2.63
N GLU A 768 15.73 -9.38 -2.50
CA GLU A 768 16.37 -9.65 -1.19
C GLU A 768 17.22 -8.47 -0.72
N GLN A 769 17.99 -7.88 -1.64
CA GLN A 769 18.87 -6.75 -1.37
C GLN A 769 18.96 -5.85 -2.60
N TRP A 770 19.19 -4.56 -2.39
CA TRP A 770 19.65 -3.65 -3.43
C TRP A 770 20.81 -2.78 -2.94
N SER A 771 21.61 -2.30 -3.88
CA SER A 771 22.65 -1.32 -3.62
C SER A 771 22.80 -0.33 -4.76
N MET A 772 22.97 0.95 -4.42
CA MET A 772 23.24 2.03 -5.36
C MET A 772 24.65 2.55 -5.17
N GLU A 773 25.42 2.57 -6.24
CA GLU A 773 26.73 3.20 -6.34
C GLU A 773 26.58 4.65 -6.78
N PHE A 774 27.23 5.56 -6.06
CA PHE A 774 27.29 6.97 -6.43
C PHE A 774 28.65 7.56 -6.07
N PHE A 775 29.00 8.67 -6.71
CA PHE A 775 30.14 9.48 -6.28
C PHE A 775 29.72 10.92 -6.06
N GLU A 776 30.21 11.49 -4.97
CA GLU A 776 29.99 12.88 -4.61
C GLU A 776 31.08 13.76 -5.19
N ARG A 777 30.70 14.89 -5.78
CA ARG A 777 31.66 15.90 -6.19
C ARG A 777 32.06 16.73 -4.97
N THR A 778 33.22 16.46 -4.41
CA THR A 778 33.93 17.45 -3.58
C THR A 778 34.36 18.63 -4.47
N PRO A 779 34.29 19.90 -4.01
CA PRO A 779 34.73 21.03 -4.82
C PRO A 779 36.21 20.88 -5.21
N PHE A 780 36.45 20.58 -6.49
CA PHE A 780 37.79 20.45 -7.08
C PHE A 780 38.38 21.83 -7.34
N ALA A 781 39.14 22.39 -6.39
CA ALA A 781 39.88 23.60 -6.64
C ALA A 781 41.29 23.25 -7.17
N ARG A 782 41.53 23.34 -8.48
CA ARG A 782 42.90 23.31 -9.05
C ARG A 782 43.62 24.57 -8.58
N TYR A 783 44.75 24.43 -7.91
CA TYR A 783 45.53 25.56 -7.41
C TYR A 783 47.00 25.48 -7.83
N ILE A 784 47.60 26.65 -7.99
CA ILE A 784 49.00 26.81 -8.33
C ILE A 784 49.75 27.19 -7.06
N SER A 785 50.87 26.53 -6.79
CA SER A 785 51.78 26.96 -5.72
C SER A 785 52.97 27.72 -6.32
N LEU A 786 53.29 28.86 -5.72
CA LEU A 786 54.43 29.70 -6.05
C LEU A 786 55.41 29.73 -4.88
N ASP A 787 56.66 29.35 -5.11
CA ASP A 787 57.74 29.47 -4.13
C ASP A 787 58.54 30.75 -4.34
N CYS A 788 58.42 31.68 -3.39
CA CYS A 788 58.99 33.01 -3.46
C CYS A 788 60.14 33.19 -2.47
N GLU A 789 61.25 33.78 -2.91
CA GLU A 789 62.35 34.17 -2.03
C GLU A 789 62.13 35.57 -1.46
N VAL A 790 62.38 35.70 -0.14
CA VAL A 790 62.22 36.97 0.58
C VAL A 790 63.43 37.24 1.47
N ALA A 791 63.94 38.47 1.45
CA ALA A 791 65.00 38.94 2.34
C ALA A 791 64.86 40.45 2.71
N PRO A 792 65.33 40.91 3.89
CA PRO A 792 65.13 42.29 4.39
C PRO A 792 65.76 43.42 3.55
N GLY A 793 66.65 43.08 2.61
CA GLY A 793 67.32 44.02 1.71
C GLY A 793 67.33 43.55 0.26
N GLN A 794 66.39 42.67 -0.09
CA GLN A 794 66.25 42.15 -1.45
C GLN A 794 66.03 43.33 -2.41
N THR A 795 66.78 43.36 -3.50
CA THR A 795 66.55 44.31 -4.59
C THR A 795 65.74 43.65 -5.69
N THR A 796 65.00 44.46 -6.44
CA THR A 796 64.39 44.01 -7.70
C THR A 796 65.46 43.43 -8.63
N ILE A 797 65.05 42.58 -9.57
CA ILE A 797 65.95 41.75 -10.40
C ILE A 797 67.01 42.58 -11.16
N HIS A 798 66.72 43.84 -11.48
CA HIS A 798 67.64 44.76 -12.17
C HIS A 798 68.16 45.91 -11.28
N GLY A 799 68.18 45.74 -9.96
CA GLY A 799 68.93 46.60 -9.03
C GLY A 799 68.41 48.03 -8.85
N GLY A 800 67.19 48.33 -9.30
CA GLY A 800 66.64 49.70 -9.32
C GLY A 800 65.86 50.14 -8.08
N GLY A 801 65.53 49.23 -7.15
CA GLY A 801 64.78 49.55 -5.92
C GLY A 801 64.76 48.41 -4.91
N GLN A 802 64.47 48.71 -3.63
CA GLN A 802 64.26 47.71 -2.59
C GLN A 802 62.89 47.05 -2.73
N ASP A 803 62.85 45.73 -2.56
CA ASP A 803 61.64 44.90 -2.59
C ASP A 803 60.82 45.05 -1.29
N HIS A 804 59.61 44.48 -1.29
CA HIS A 804 58.75 44.46 -0.10
C HIS A 804 59.42 43.71 1.05
N LYS A 805 59.21 44.20 2.28
CA LYS A 805 59.76 43.50 3.45
C LYS A 805 59.11 42.12 3.61
N PRO A 806 59.87 41.09 4.00
CA PRO A 806 59.37 39.72 4.16
C PRO A 806 58.13 39.61 5.04
N THR A 807 58.08 40.34 6.16
CA THR A 807 56.93 40.34 7.06
C THR A 807 55.70 41.04 6.46
N GLU A 808 55.90 42.12 5.71
CA GLU A 808 54.82 42.86 5.05
C GLU A 808 54.19 42.04 3.91
N LEU A 809 55.02 41.39 3.08
CA LEU A 809 54.55 40.50 2.02
C LEU A 809 53.78 39.30 2.57
N PHE A 810 54.32 38.62 3.58
CA PHE A 810 53.65 37.46 4.19
C PHE A 810 52.29 37.84 4.81
N ARG A 811 52.23 38.96 5.54
CA ARG A 811 50.98 39.46 6.10
C ARG A 811 49.97 39.85 5.02
N ALA A 812 50.40 40.50 3.94
CA ALA A 812 49.53 40.83 2.83
C ALA A 812 48.91 39.58 2.20
N LEU A 813 49.70 38.51 2.01
CA LEU A 813 49.21 37.23 1.50
C LEU A 813 48.23 36.54 2.47
N GLU A 814 48.46 36.61 3.79
CA GLU A 814 47.50 36.12 4.78
C GLU A 814 46.18 36.89 4.78
N GLU A 815 46.23 38.23 4.65
CA GLU A 815 45.03 39.07 4.59
C GLU A 815 44.24 38.79 3.30
N MET A 816 44.93 38.59 2.17
CA MET A 816 44.31 38.16 0.91
C MET A 816 43.64 36.78 1.03
N ALA A 817 44.27 35.83 1.74
CA ALA A 817 43.71 34.50 2.00
C ALA A 817 42.48 34.54 2.90
N LYS A 818 42.52 35.32 3.99
CA LYS A 818 41.38 35.48 4.90
C LYS A 818 40.19 36.16 4.24
N GLY A 819 40.46 37.14 3.36
CA GLY A 819 39.43 37.92 2.69
C GLY A 819 38.95 37.35 1.35
N ALA A 820 39.53 36.24 0.86
CA ALA A 820 39.30 35.70 -0.48
C ALA A 820 39.34 36.77 -1.59
N GLN A 821 40.28 37.71 -1.47
CA GLN A 821 40.34 38.87 -2.37
C GLN A 821 40.69 38.43 -3.80
N VAL A 822 40.02 39.03 -4.79
CA VAL A 822 40.35 38.83 -6.20
C VAL A 822 41.64 39.58 -6.51
N ILE A 823 42.63 38.84 -7.02
CA ILE A 823 43.95 39.31 -7.38
C ILE A 823 44.12 39.13 -8.89
N ARG A 824 44.62 40.13 -9.59
CA ARG A 824 45.01 40.00 -10.99
C ARG A 824 46.50 39.66 -11.07
N LEU A 825 46.82 38.61 -11.81
CA LEU A 825 48.18 38.14 -12.02
C LEU A 825 48.80 38.85 -13.22
N GLU A 826 49.95 39.48 -13.01
CA GLU A 826 50.84 39.93 -14.07
C GLU A 826 52.09 39.05 -13.98
N SER A 827 52.37 38.23 -14.99
CA SER A 827 53.54 37.34 -15.00
C SER A 827 54.31 37.44 -16.31
N ILE A 828 55.60 37.09 -16.27
CA ILE A 828 56.41 36.82 -17.46
C ILE A 828 56.02 35.49 -18.12
N ASP A 829 55.36 34.59 -17.39
CA ASP A 829 54.75 33.38 -17.94
C ASP A 829 53.41 33.73 -18.60
N GLY A 830 53.34 33.54 -19.92
CA GLY A 830 52.14 33.79 -20.71
C GLY A 830 50.93 32.96 -20.30
N THR A 831 51.13 31.84 -19.60
CA THR A 831 50.03 31.00 -19.10
C THR A 831 49.35 31.58 -17.87
N LEU A 832 50.02 32.45 -17.11
CA LEU A 832 49.50 33.07 -15.88
C LEU A 832 49.13 34.54 -16.07
N HIS A 833 49.80 35.23 -16.99
CA HIS A 833 49.60 36.66 -17.20
C HIS A 833 48.14 37.01 -17.57
N GLY A 834 47.61 38.03 -16.91
CA GLY A 834 46.27 38.56 -17.14
C GLY A 834 45.13 37.78 -16.47
N LYS A 835 45.42 36.66 -15.79
CA LYS A 835 44.40 35.86 -15.10
C LYS A 835 44.02 36.46 -13.74
N SER A 836 42.76 36.29 -13.36
CA SER A 836 42.30 36.56 -11.99
C SER A 836 42.50 35.32 -11.12
N ALA A 837 42.87 35.50 -9.88
CA ALA A 837 43.12 34.45 -8.90
C ALA A 837 42.62 34.87 -7.52
N THR A 838 42.40 33.90 -6.64
CA THR A 838 42.22 34.11 -5.20
C THR A 838 43.21 33.24 -4.44
N MET A 839 43.53 33.60 -3.20
CA MET A 839 44.33 32.74 -2.34
C MET A 839 43.51 31.51 -1.93
N TYR A 840 43.97 30.32 -2.29
CA TYR A 840 43.29 29.04 -2.02
C TYR A 840 43.36 28.65 -0.54
N MET A 841 44.53 28.85 0.07
CA MET A 841 44.79 28.56 1.47
C MET A 841 45.87 29.53 2.00
N PRO A 842 46.02 29.68 3.33
CA PRO A 842 47.03 30.56 3.90
C PRO A 842 48.45 30.26 3.40
N PRO A 843 49.30 31.28 3.18
CA PRO A 843 50.67 31.08 2.73
C PRO A 843 51.49 30.34 3.80
N HIS A 844 52.48 29.56 3.36
CA HIS A 844 53.44 28.89 4.25
C HIS A 844 54.79 29.60 4.17
N ALA A 845 55.47 29.82 5.30
CA ALA A 845 56.78 30.46 5.33
C ALA A 845 57.82 29.57 6.00
N GLU A 846 58.94 29.35 5.32
CA GLU A 846 60.13 28.70 5.85
C GLU A 846 61.21 29.74 6.09
N LYS A 847 61.44 30.07 7.38
CA LYS A 847 62.42 31.09 7.79
C LYS A 847 63.80 30.45 7.90
N THR A 848 64.78 30.99 7.16
CA THR A 848 66.16 30.49 7.13
C THR A 848 67.10 31.30 8.03
N SER A 849 66.87 32.60 8.18
CA SER A 849 67.61 33.46 9.13
C SER A 849 66.77 34.66 9.57
N ALA A 850 67.08 35.27 10.73
CA ALA A 850 66.41 36.47 11.22
C ALA A 850 67.42 37.58 11.55
N ASP A 851 67.15 38.81 11.11
CA ASP A 851 67.96 39.98 11.44
C ASP A 851 67.38 40.69 12.66
N LYS A 852 68.15 40.67 13.76
CA LYS A 852 67.74 41.23 15.05
C LYS A 852 67.66 42.77 15.05
N ARG A 853 68.33 43.47 14.14
CA ARG A 853 68.28 44.95 14.08
C ARG A 853 67.09 45.48 13.29
N SER A 854 66.74 44.83 12.17
CA SER A 854 65.60 45.23 11.33
C SER A 854 64.27 44.59 11.75
N LYS A 855 64.29 43.56 12.62
CA LYS A 855 63.14 42.71 13.00
C LYS A 855 62.51 41.98 11.81
N GLU A 856 63.25 41.79 10.74
CA GLU A 856 62.83 41.08 9.53
C GLU A 856 63.55 39.71 9.40
N TRP A 857 63.07 38.87 8.49
CA TRP A 857 63.56 37.50 8.31
C TRP A 857 63.82 37.18 6.84
N THR A 858 64.76 36.28 6.56
CA THR A 858 65.05 35.78 5.21
C THR A 858 64.54 34.33 5.09
N GLY A 859 64.01 33.96 3.93
CA GLY A 859 63.55 32.59 3.69
C GLY A 859 62.69 32.45 2.44
N THR A 860 61.87 31.40 2.42
CA THR A 860 60.94 31.12 1.31
C THR A 860 59.50 31.25 1.79
N VAL A 861 58.66 31.92 1.01
CA VAL A 861 57.21 31.96 1.18
C VAL A 861 56.56 31.18 0.05
N ARG A 862 55.76 30.18 0.38
CA ARG A 862 54.90 29.45 -0.57
C ARG A 862 53.50 30.04 -0.56
N ALA A 863 53.07 30.59 -1.69
CA ALA A 863 51.70 31.09 -1.91
C ALA A 863 50.89 30.08 -2.73
N PHE A 864 49.61 29.91 -2.38
CA PHE A 864 48.69 28.97 -3.05
C PHE A 864 47.55 29.74 -3.72
N LEU A 865 47.51 29.75 -5.05
CA LEU A 865 46.58 30.55 -5.84
C LEU A 865 45.56 29.65 -6.53
N TYR A 866 44.27 29.89 -6.28
CA TYR A 866 43.19 29.34 -7.07
C TYR A 866 42.94 30.22 -8.29
N ILE A 867 42.93 29.62 -9.49
CA ILE A 867 42.60 30.31 -10.73
C ILE A 867 41.28 29.71 -11.25
N PRO A 868 40.16 30.45 -11.18
CA PRO A 868 38.88 29.97 -11.69
C PRO A 868 38.95 29.72 -13.21
N SER A 869 38.26 28.68 -13.67
CA SER A 869 38.16 28.39 -15.09
C SER A 869 37.33 29.47 -15.83
N LYS A 870 37.46 29.56 -17.17
CA LYS A 870 36.69 30.53 -17.98
C LYS A 870 35.17 30.43 -17.78
N GLU A 871 34.65 29.26 -17.40
CA GLU A 871 33.22 29.04 -17.09
C GLU A 871 32.84 29.49 -15.67
N GLU A 872 33.78 29.56 -14.74
CA GLU A 872 33.56 30.03 -13.37
C GLU A 872 33.68 31.55 -13.24
N ALA A 873 34.52 32.20 -14.06
CA ALA A 873 34.71 33.66 -14.05
C ALA A 873 33.54 34.46 -14.67
N VAL A 874 32.57 33.77 -15.30
CA VAL A 874 31.35 34.37 -15.89
C VAL A 874 30.16 34.30 -14.94
N LYS A 875 30.27 33.56 -13.82
CA LYS A 875 29.35 33.62 -12.68
C LYS A 875 29.89 34.59 -11.63
#